data_AF-A0A7Y6X833-F1
#
_entry.id   AF-A0A7Y6X833-F1
#
_cell.length_a   1.000
_cell.length_b   1.000
_cell.length_c   1.000
_cell.angle_alpha   90.00
_cell.angle_beta   90.00
_cell.angle_gamma   90.00
#
_symmetry.space_group_name_H-M   'P 1'
#
loop_
_entity.id
_entity.type
_entity.pdbx_description
1 polymer ?
#
loop_
_entity_poly.entity_id
_entity_poly.type
_entity_poly.pdbx_seq_one_letter_code
_entity_poly.pdbx_strand_id
1 'polypeptide(L)'
;MSGMLEDEWLWGWDATPGIVSVWAEPDGRAFVWRRIPGTGELVREDVRFRPWLVLSHLEDLDHLGTRLRPEREGYVPGRVTFQELSGPGGLRFLVRAEDGRALAAEVLQGASRRLGRAFSNLRELGPSTVLSLPPEEQYLTASGRTYFRGLGFGELHRLQFDLETTGLDPGKDRIFLIAMRGPKGELEVLEAHGQGDAAEADLLRRFVERVRVLDPDVIENHNLHGFDLPFVARRAKLLNVPVSLGRMGGPGLRHRPSARGSALGRGAERNADSMRRARYTVPGREFIDTMDAVLRHDFSARDLPGHGLKVVARHFGIAGPAREYIPGARVHEVFQTDPERVRRYARDDVGEAEGLARLLGGAAFALARMAPRRYERLADAGAATGVLDPLLVRAYLRTGAALPAYEEGDGTSHNGAALHLFATGVARRVVKADVASLYPSLMREYRIGPKRDRLGALLAMVDRLVDQRLAAKKRARAAAPGSSERHENEALSAAMKLVVNSAYGYLGASGLTRFSDVHAANEVTRRGRAVLSLLCRELDRRGVTLLEADTDGVYFAVPEDWREEDERRVVSEVAALLPQRVQLEFEGRYAAMLSHEPKNYVLQSYDGTLHLKGVAFRSSRAEPFGETFLRRAVRCLLAGDVVGVREAYVSTVLALRRRQVPTTELASHVRLTKDSAQYGALRERRRELPYEAMLGAGRKTWGSGEHIHVYRAVGGRAGLLPEPEPDDIGGGPADAVEAPRDYDVEYYVRLLKETFAARLERGLTRLDFSTVFDDPGQPSLFTPSLTDARPILTVVAKPPEDVALEDARADESPEDARTDESPEAP
;
A
#
# COMPACT_ATOMS: atom_id res chain seq x y z
N MET A 1 11.37 -21.95 28.36
CA MET A 1 10.22 -22.54 27.64
C MET A 1 9.36 -21.49 26.94
N SER A 2 9.04 -20.33 27.54
CA SER A 2 8.21 -19.26 26.89
C SER A 2 8.70 -18.83 25.51
N GLY A 3 10.00 -18.52 25.36
CA GLY A 3 10.56 -18.06 24.07
C GLY A 3 10.49 -19.08 22.93
N MET A 4 10.38 -20.37 23.23
CA MET A 4 10.20 -21.42 22.21
C MET A 4 8.78 -21.36 21.63
N LEU A 5 7.77 -21.15 22.48
CA LEU A 5 6.37 -21.05 22.05
C LEU A 5 6.08 -19.76 21.27
N GLU A 6 6.68 -18.65 21.68
CA GLU A 6 6.58 -17.36 20.97
C GLU A 6 7.19 -17.44 19.55
N ASP A 7 8.30 -18.18 19.40
CA ASP A 7 8.90 -18.44 18.09
C ASP A 7 8.01 -19.35 17.23
N GLU A 8 7.35 -20.36 17.81
CA GLU A 8 6.36 -21.16 17.10
C GLU A 8 5.18 -20.30 16.60
N TRP A 9 4.73 -19.32 17.40
CA TRP A 9 3.67 -18.40 17.00
C TRP A 9 4.06 -17.51 15.82
N LEU A 10 5.35 -17.16 15.67
CA LEU A 10 5.85 -16.30 14.59
C LEU A 10 6.34 -17.06 13.35
N TRP A 11 7.02 -18.19 13.54
CA TRP A 11 7.76 -18.90 12.48
C TRP A 11 7.18 -20.28 12.16
N GLY A 12 6.23 -20.76 12.97
CA GLY A 12 5.72 -22.12 12.90
C GLY A 12 6.68 -23.14 13.52
N TRP A 13 6.14 -24.31 13.88
CA TRP A 13 6.84 -25.37 14.60
C TRP A 13 7.38 -26.51 13.71
N ASP A 14 7.00 -26.54 12.43
CA ASP A 14 7.52 -27.55 11.50
C ASP A 14 8.77 -27.03 10.78
N ALA A 15 9.85 -27.82 10.83
CA ALA A 15 11.15 -27.46 10.30
C ALA A 15 11.33 -27.71 8.79
N THR A 16 10.30 -28.16 8.09
CA THR A 16 10.35 -28.51 6.66
C THR A 16 10.95 -27.37 5.84
N PRO A 17 12.13 -27.57 5.23
CA PRO A 17 12.78 -26.53 4.47
C PRO A 17 12.27 -26.49 3.03
N GLY A 18 12.46 -25.35 2.39
CA GLY A 18 12.40 -25.24 0.95
C GLY A 18 11.00 -25.18 0.34
N ILE A 19 9.93 -25.01 1.14
CA ILE A 19 8.57 -24.91 0.60
C ILE A 19 8.47 -23.69 -0.32
N VAL A 20 8.17 -23.94 -1.59
CA VAL A 20 8.01 -22.90 -2.63
C VAL A 20 6.56 -22.70 -3.06
N SER A 21 5.71 -23.71 -2.88
CA SER A 21 4.27 -23.58 -3.12
C SER A 21 3.48 -24.64 -2.35
N VAL A 22 2.28 -24.28 -1.90
CA VAL A 22 1.31 -25.17 -1.27
C VAL A 22 -0.02 -25.02 -1.99
N TRP A 23 -0.60 -26.15 -2.40
CA TRP A 23 -1.95 -26.22 -2.93
C TRP A 23 -2.77 -27.21 -2.12
N ALA A 24 -3.86 -26.77 -1.51
CA ALA A 24 -4.72 -27.62 -0.70
C ALA A 24 -6.16 -27.56 -1.21
N GLU A 25 -6.84 -28.69 -1.12
CA GLU A 25 -8.20 -28.86 -1.59
C GLU A 25 -9.15 -29.10 -0.40
N PRO A 26 -10.44 -28.76 -0.54
CA PRO A 26 -11.42 -28.98 0.52
C PRO A 26 -11.59 -30.44 0.96
N ASP A 27 -11.15 -31.42 0.17
CA ASP A 27 -11.21 -32.85 0.49
C ASP A 27 -10.03 -33.33 1.38
N GLY A 28 -9.31 -32.38 1.97
CA GLY A 28 -8.20 -32.65 2.88
C GLY A 28 -6.89 -33.05 2.18
N ARG A 29 -6.80 -33.01 0.84
CA ARG A 29 -5.51 -33.17 0.16
C ARG A 29 -4.72 -31.86 0.17
N ALA A 30 -3.43 -31.96 0.42
CA ALA A 30 -2.47 -30.88 0.25
C ALA A 30 -1.27 -31.38 -0.56
N PHE A 31 -0.81 -30.55 -1.48
CA PHE A 31 0.33 -30.77 -2.35
C PHE A 31 1.36 -29.69 -2.02
N VAL A 32 2.54 -30.12 -1.57
CA VAL A 32 3.59 -29.22 -1.10
C VAL A 32 4.79 -29.38 -2.03
N TRP A 33 5.12 -28.32 -2.76
CA TRP A 33 6.31 -28.29 -3.58
C TRP A 33 7.45 -27.68 -2.80
N ARG A 34 8.60 -28.36 -2.84
CA ARG A 34 9.81 -27.93 -2.15
C ARG A 34 10.97 -27.89 -3.11
N ARG A 35 11.74 -26.80 -3.07
CA ARG A 35 13.08 -26.76 -3.66
C ARG A 35 14.08 -27.05 -2.56
N ILE A 36 14.84 -28.12 -2.69
CA ILE A 36 15.80 -28.56 -1.67
C ILE A 36 16.96 -27.55 -1.63
N PRO A 37 17.22 -26.89 -0.48
CA PRO A 37 18.34 -25.97 -0.36
C PRO A 37 19.67 -26.64 -0.70
N GLY A 38 20.56 -25.93 -1.40
CA GLY A 38 21.86 -26.43 -1.83
C GLY A 38 21.84 -27.27 -3.12
N THR A 39 20.86 -28.15 -3.33
CA THR A 39 20.78 -28.94 -4.59
C THR A 39 19.91 -28.27 -5.66
N GLY A 40 18.94 -27.45 -5.24
CA GLY A 40 17.96 -26.84 -6.15
C GLY A 40 16.94 -27.83 -6.71
N GLU A 41 16.94 -29.09 -6.27
CA GLU A 41 16.00 -30.12 -6.73
C GLU A 41 14.57 -29.78 -6.30
N LEU A 42 13.61 -29.87 -7.23
CA LEU A 42 12.19 -29.74 -6.92
C LEU A 42 11.58 -31.10 -6.57
N VAL A 43 11.04 -31.21 -5.36
CA VAL A 43 10.27 -32.36 -4.90
C VAL A 43 8.82 -31.97 -4.59
N ARG A 44 7.91 -32.93 -4.67
CA ARG A 44 6.50 -32.75 -4.30
C ARG A 44 6.12 -33.78 -3.23
N GLU A 45 5.48 -33.30 -2.17
CA GLU A 45 4.85 -34.12 -1.14
C GLU A 45 3.34 -34.06 -1.28
N ASP A 46 2.71 -35.24 -1.31
CA ASP A 46 1.26 -35.41 -1.28
C ASP A 46 0.86 -35.78 0.13
N VAL A 47 0.25 -34.84 0.85
CA VAL A 47 -0.12 -34.99 2.26
C VAL A 47 -1.64 -34.89 2.43
N ARG A 48 -2.12 -35.46 3.52
CA ARG A 48 -3.52 -35.32 3.97
C ARG A 48 -3.56 -34.48 5.23
N PHE A 49 -4.55 -33.61 5.31
CA PHE A 49 -4.93 -32.89 6.52
C PHE A 49 -6.45 -33.01 6.72
N ARG A 50 -6.91 -32.76 7.93
CA ARG A 50 -8.35 -32.72 8.23
C ARG A 50 -8.82 -31.26 8.14
N PRO A 51 -9.65 -30.90 7.15
CA PRO A 51 -10.27 -29.58 7.10
C PRO A 51 -11.00 -29.26 8.41
N TRP A 52 -10.98 -27.99 8.78
CA TRP A 52 -11.44 -27.53 10.07
C TRP A 52 -12.19 -26.19 10.00
N LEU A 53 -13.08 -25.99 10.97
CA LEU A 53 -13.80 -24.75 11.25
C LEU A 53 -13.67 -24.45 12.75
N VAL A 54 -13.73 -23.17 13.13
CA VAL A 54 -13.96 -22.81 14.55
C VAL A 54 -15.36 -22.25 14.68
N LEU A 55 -16.19 -22.89 15.51
CA LEU A 55 -17.57 -22.51 15.76
C LEU A 55 -17.74 -21.92 17.16
N SER A 56 -18.70 -21.03 17.33
CA SER A 56 -19.07 -20.50 18.65
C SER A 56 -19.81 -21.51 19.53
N HIS A 57 -20.59 -22.39 18.91
CA HIS A 57 -21.36 -23.45 19.56
C HIS A 57 -21.47 -24.69 18.66
N LEU A 58 -21.97 -25.80 19.22
CA LEU A 58 -22.16 -27.07 18.50
C LEU A 58 -23.60 -27.32 18.02
N GLU A 59 -24.57 -26.48 18.40
CA GLU A 59 -26.01 -26.70 18.06
C GLU A 59 -26.26 -26.90 16.55
N ASP A 60 -25.47 -26.24 15.69
CA ASP A 60 -25.56 -26.40 14.23
C ASP A 60 -25.08 -27.78 13.73
N LEU A 61 -24.65 -28.66 14.63
CA LEU A 61 -24.20 -30.01 14.37
C LEU A 61 -24.95 -31.06 15.20
N ASP A 62 -25.93 -30.68 16.03
CA ASP A 62 -26.66 -31.62 16.90
C ASP A 62 -27.38 -32.72 16.11
N HIS A 63 -27.85 -32.40 14.89
CA HIS A 63 -28.51 -33.36 14.01
C HIS A 63 -27.58 -34.49 13.53
N LEU A 64 -26.27 -34.38 13.75
CA LEU A 64 -25.32 -35.44 13.46
C LEU A 64 -25.45 -36.61 14.45
N GLY A 65 -25.97 -36.38 15.67
CA GLY A 65 -26.03 -37.39 16.72
C GLY A 65 -24.68 -38.06 16.94
N THR A 66 -24.62 -39.38 16.87
CA THR A 66 -23.37 -40.17 17.05
C THR A 66 -22.30 -39.93 15.98
N ARG A 67 -22.62 -39.20 14.89
CA ARG A 67 -21.63 -38.78 13.88
C ARG A 67 -20.74 -37.61 14.35
N LEU A 68 -21.16 -36.86 15.38
CA LEU A 68 -20.37 -35.82 16.05
C LEU A 68 -19.77 -36.37 17.34
N ARG A 69 -18.44 -36.25 17.53
CA ARG A 69 -17.76 -36.78 18.73
C ARG A 69 -16.62 -35.88 19.24
N PRO A 70 -16.29 -35.92 20.54
CA PRO A 70 -15.10 -35.27 21.06
C PRO A 70 -13.80 -35.85 20.44
N GLU A 71 -12.86 -35.00 20.05
CA GLU A 71 -11.60 -35.43 19.42
C GLU A 71 -10.70 -36.25 20.36
N ARG A 72 -10.82 -36.02 21.68
CA ARG A 72 -10.12 -36.82 22.71
C ARG A 72 -10.49 -38.31 22.71
N GLU A 73 -11.61 -38.69 22.08
CA GLU A 73 -12.03 -40.09 21.94
C GLU A 73 -11.36 -40.78 20.73
N GLY A 74 -10.46 -40.08 20.04
CA GLY A 74 -9.73 -40.58 18.87
C GLY A 74 -10.43 -40.27 17.55
N TYR A 75 -9.64 -40.29 16.47
CA TYR A 75 -10.14 -40.12 15.12
C TYR A 75 -10.84 -41.40 14.63
N VAL A 76 -12.03 -41.23 14.03
CA VAL A 76 -12.79 -42.29 13.38
C VAL A 76 -13.13 -41.84 11.96
N PRO A 77 -12.87 -42.66 10.92
CA PRO A 77 -13.18 -42.29 9.55
C PRO A 77 -14.65 -41.94 9.31
N GLY A 78 -14.91 -40.95 8.44
CA GLY A 78 -16.26 -40.49 8.11
C GLY A 78 -17.05 -39.85 9.27
N ARG A 79 -16.37 -39.42 10.34
CA ARG A 79 -16.97 -38.72 11.49
C ARG A 79 -16.48 -37.29 11.60
N VAL A 80 -17.34 -36.44 12.17
CA VAL A 80 -17.00 -35.07 12.54
C VAL A 80 -16.53 -35.09 13.98
N THR A 81 -15.34 -34.55 14.25
CA THR A 81 -14.81 -34.45 15.61
C THR A 81 -14.72 -33.01 16.04
N PHE A 82 -14.86 -32.74 17.34
CA PHE A 82 -14.65 -31.40 17.88
C PHE A 82 -13.69 -31.40 19.06
N GLN A 83 -12.93 -30.32 19.19
CA GLN A 83 -12.16 -29.97 20.36
C GLN A 83 -12.75 -28.69 20.95
N GLU A 84 -13.19 -28.73 22.21
CA GLU A 84 -13.49 -27.50 22.94
C GLU A 84 -12.17 -26.81 23.32
N LEU A 85 -12.03 -25.56 22.89
CA LEU A 85 -10.89 -24.71 23.14
C LEU A 85 -11.05 -24.04 24.50
N SER A 86 -9.94 -23.86 25.20
CA SER A 86 -9.93 -23.29 26.55
C SER A 86 -10.23 -21.77 26.55
N GLY A 87 -10.76 -21.25 27.66
CA GLY A 87 -10.87 -19.80 27.92
C GLY A 87 -12.18 -19.14 27.47
N PRO A 88 -12.30 -17.81 27.63
CA PRO A 88 -13.54 -17.05 27.47
C PRO A 88 -13.85 -16.62 26.02
N GLY A 89 -13.08 -17.05 25.02
CA GLY A 89 -13.29 -16.66 23.62
C GLY A 89 -14.67 -17.09 23.09
N GLY A 90 -15.25 -16.28 22.20
CA GLY A 90 -16.57 -16.55 21.60
C GLY A 90 -16.55 -17.68 20.56
N LEU A 91 -15.41 -17.94 19.92
CA LEU A 91 -15.21 -19.07 19.00
C LEU A 91 -14.51 -20.20 19.75
N ARG A 92 -15.29 -21.19 20.18
CA ARG A 92 -14.93 -22.18 21.21
C ARG A 92 -14.65 -23.57 20.69
N PHE A 93 -15.25 -23.98 19.58
CA PHE A 93 -15.20 -25.37 19.14
C PHE A 93 -14.43 -25.50 17.83
N LEU A 94 -13.26 -26.12 17.89
CA LEU A 94 -12.49 -26.47 16.70
C LEU A 94 -13.00 -27.81 16.16
N VAL A 95 -13.77 -27.73 15.07
CA VAL A 95 -14.45 -28.87 14.45
C VAL A 95 -13.69 -29.32 13.23
N ARG A 96 -13.51 -30.62 13.06
CA ARG A 96 -12.70 -31.24 12.00
C ARG A 96 -13.45 -32.38 11.31
N ALA A 97 -13.22 -32.53 10.02
CA ALA A 97 -13.74 -33.63 9.21
C ALA A 97 -12.70 -34.09 8.18
N GLU A 98 -13.01 -35.11 7.39
CA GLU A 98 -12.19 -35.52 6.24
C GLU A 98 -12.41 -34.63 5.01
N ASP A 99 -13.62 -34.09 4.88
CA ASP A 99 -14.02 -33.21 3.78
C ASP A 99 -14.66 -31.94 4.32
N GLY A 100 -14.09 -30.80 3.95
CA GLY A 100 -14.50 -29.47 4.39
C GLY A 100 -15.78 -28.99 3.72
N ARG A 101 -16.13 -29.47 2.51
CA ARG A 101 -17.41 -29.12 1.87
C ARG A 101 -18.56 -29.82 2.56
N ALA A 102 -18.39 -31.10 2.88
CA ALA A 102 -19.34 -31.86 3.69
C ALA A 102 -19.50 -31.24 5.08
N LEU A 103 -18.39 -30.90 5.74
CA LEU A 103 -18.44 -30.21 7.04
C LEU A 103 -19.19 -28.88 6.96
N ALA A 104 -18.89 -28.04 5.96
CA ALA A 104 -19.60 -26.78 5.76
C ALA A 104 -21.11 -27.00 5.49
N ALA A 105 -21.46 -28.01 4.69
CA ALA A 105 -22.85 -28.33 4.38
C ALA A 105 -23.62 -28.79 5.64
N GLU A 106 -23.01 -29.61 6.49
CA GLU A 106 -23.63 -30.05 7.76
C GLU A 106 -23.88 -28.86 8.68
N VAL A 107 -22.91 -27.94 8.83
CA VAL A 107 -23.10 -26.69 9.61
C VAL A 107 -24.21 -25.82 9.03
N LEU A 108 -24.21 -25.59 7.71
CA LEU A 108 -25.24 -24.78 7.05
C LEU A 108 -26.63 -25.40 7.18
N GLN A 109 -26.73 -26.73 7.13
CA GLN A 109 -27.98 -27.44 7.33
C GLN A 109 -28.51 -27.26 8.76
N GLY A 110 -27.67 -27.46 9.78
CA GLY A 110 -28.06 -27.27 11.17
C GLY A 110 -28.44 -25.82 11.46
N ALA A 111 -27.64 -24.86 11.00
CA ALA A 111 -27.95 -23.43 11.11
C ALA A 111 -29.26 -23.06 10.42
N SER A 112 -29.54 -23.65 9.25
CA SER A 112 -30.79 -23.39 8.53
C SER A 112 -32.02 -23.90 9.29
N ARG A 113 -31.90 -25.08 9.94
CA ARG A 113 -32.97 -25.63 10.78
C ARG A 113 -33.20 -24.77 12.02
N ARG A 114 -32.12 -24.40 12.71
CA ARG A 114 -32.18 -23.61 13.95
C ARG A 114 -32.73 -22.20 13.73
N LEU A 115 -32.33 -21.54 12.63
CA LEU A 115 -32.70 -20.15 12.34
C LEU A 115 -33.91 -20.02 11.40
N GLY A 116 -34.51 -21.12 10.96
CA GLY A 116 -35.72 -21.12 10.12
C GLY A 116 -35.55 -20.49 8.73
N ARG A 117 -34.31 -20.36 8.23
CA ARG A 117 -34.00 -19.83 6.90
C ARG A 117 -32.83 -20.55 6.26
N ALA A 118 -32.84 -20.70 4.94
CA ALA A 118 -31.74 -21.35 4.22
C ALA A 118 -30.49 -20.45 4.16
N PHE A 119 -29.32 -21.07 4.32
CA PHE A 119 -28.02 -20.42 4.15
C PHE A 119 -27.23 -21.06 3.01
N SER A 120 -26.62 -20.24 2.16
CA SER A 120 -25.89 -20.72 0.97
C SER A 120 -24.38 -20.84 1.18
N ASN A 121 -23.84 -20.10 2.16
CA ASN A 121 -22.41 -20.07 2.45
C ASN A 121 -22.15 -19.71 3.92
N LEU A 122 -21.01 -20.17 4.46
CA LEU A 122 -20.66 -19.97 5.87
C LEU A 122 -20.50 -18.49 6.27
N ARG A 123 -20.22 -17.58 5.31
CA ARG A 123 -20.05 -16.15 5.63
C ARG A 123 -21.35 -15.50 6.06
N GLU A 124 -22.50 -16.02 5.60
CA GLU A 124 -23.82 -15.53 6.01
C GLU A 124 -24.16 -15.80 7.48
N LEU A 125 -23.47 -16.74 8.14
CA LEU A 125 -23.62 -17.02 9.57
C LEU A 125 -22.97 -15.94 10.46
N GLY A 126 -22.19 -15.04 9.86
CA GLY A 126 -21.50 -13.97 10.55
C GLY A 126 -20.17 -14.42 11.18
N PRO A 127 -19.22 -13.49 11.33
CA PRO A 127 -17.86 -13.81 11.76
C PRO A 127 -17.73 -14.00 13.28
N SER A 128 -18.82 -13.79 14.03
CA SER A 128 -18.96 -14.17 15.45
C SER A 128 -19.35 -15.64 15.64
N THR A 129 -19.94 -16.27 14.62
CA THR A 129 -20.42 -17.66 14.68
C THR A 129 -19.38 -18.64 14.16
N VAL A 130 -18.70 -18.29 13.06
CA VAL A 130 -17.78 -19.21 12.38
C VAL A 130 -16.51 -18.51 11.88
N LEU A 131 -15.36 -19.11 12.17
CA LEU A 131 -14.12 -18.87 11.46
C LEU A 131 -13.92 -19.97 10.41
N SER A 132 -13.91 -19.55 9.14
CA SER A 132 -13.58 -20.40 8.00
C SER A 132 -12.40 -19.78 7.25
N LEU A 133 -11.32 -20.54 7.13
CA LEU A 133 -10.15 -20.17 6.32
C LEU A 133 -10.14 -20.97 5.00
N PRO A 134 -9.45 -20.50 3.94
CA PRO A 134 -9.16 -21.32 2.76
C PRO A 134 -8.36 -22.59 3.12
N PRO A 135 -8.48 -23.69 2.35
CA PRO A 135 -7.78 -24.95 2.64
C PRO A 135 -6.28 -24.81 2.87
N GLU A 136 -5.59 -23.96 2.12
CA GLU A 136 -4.14 -23.76 2.23
C GLU A 136 -3.77 -23.08 3.54
N GLU A 137 -4.54 -22.08 3.97
CA GLU A 137 -4.35 -21.42 5.25
C GLU A 137 -4.70 -22.36 6.42
N GLN A 138 -5.72 -23.20 6.26
CA GLN A 138 -6.04 -24.25 7.23
C GLN A 138 -4.88 -25.24 7.40
N TYR A 139 -4.31 -25.70 6.29
CA TYR A 139 -3.18 -26.62 6.27
C TYR A 139 -1.92 -25.98 6.90
N LEU A 140 -1.53 -24.78 6.48
CA LEU A 140 -0.35 -24.08 7.01
C LEU A 140 -0.50 -23.76 8.50
N THR A 141 -1.69 -23.36 8.93
CA THR A 141 -1.99 -23.09 10.34
C THR A 141 -1.92 -24.37 11.18
N ALA A 142 -2.50 -25.48 10.70
CA ALA A 142 -2.54 -26.73 11.45
C ALA A 142 -1.21 -27.49 11.47
N SER A 143 -0.44 -27.44 10.38
CA SER A 143 0.87 -28.10 10.27
C SER A 143 1.98 -27.31 10.94
N GLY A 144 1.85 -25.97 11.04
CA GLY A 144 2.93 -25.09 11.47
C GLY A 144 4.05 -24.95 10.44
N ARG A 145 3.82 -25.39 9.19
CA ARG A 145 4.75 -25.17 8.07
C ARG A 145 4.64 -23.74 7.55
N THR A 146 5.75 -23.19 7.08
CA THR A 146 5.84 -21.87 6.43
C THR A 146 6.70 -21.93 5.18
N TYR A 147 6.58 -20.92 4.31
CA TYR A 147 7.31 -20.90 3.06
C TYR A 147 8.80 -20.60 3.27
N PHE A 148 9.63 -21.02 2.31
CA PHE A 148 11.03 -20.57 2.12
C PHE A 148 11.98 -20.76 3.31
N ARG A 149 11.66 -21.63 4.27
CA ARG A 149 12.59 -21.96 5.35
C ARG A 149 13.87 -22.56 4.76
N GLY A 150 15.02 -21.93 5.02
CA GLY A 150 16.32 -22.35 4.49
C GLY A 150 16.53 -22.04 3.00
N LEU A 151 15.67 -21.23 2.37
CA LEU A 151 15.90 -20.67 1.03
C LEU A 151 16.04 -19.16 1.11
N GLY A 152 17.03 -18.61 0.42
CA GLY A 152 17.18 -17.19 0.12
C GLY A 152 16.33 -16.76 -1.07
N PHE A 153 16.06 -15.46 -1.18
CA PHE A 153 15.23 -14.92 -2.28
C PHE A 153 15.86 -15.21 -3.66
N GLY A 154 17.19 -15.14 -3.75
CA GLY A 154 17.93 -15.43 -4.98
C GLY A 154 17.96 -16.92 -5.37
N GLU A 155 17.61 -17.83 -4.47
CA GLU A 155 17.57 -19.28 -4.74
C GLU A 155 16.23 -19.74 -5.32
N LEU A 156 15.22 -18.86 -5.36
CA LEU A 156 13.96 -19.14 -6.03
C LEU A 156 14.15 -19.17 -7.55
N HIS A 157 13.56 -20.17 -8.20
CA HIS A 157 13.46 -20.14 -9.66
C HIS A 157 12.37 -19.16 -10.06
N ARG A 158 12.75 -17.98 -10.54
CA ARG A 158 11.81 -16.92 -10.94
C ARG A 158 11.78 -16.78 -12.46
N LEU A 159 10.59 -16.61 -13.01
CA LEU A 159 10.39 -16.32 -14.42
C LEU A 159 9.66 -14.98 -14.54
N GLN A 160 10.18 -14.10 -15.38
CA GLN A 160 9.43 -12.94 -15.86
C GLN A 160 8.93 -13.18 -17.28
N PHE A 161 7.73 -12.73 -17.58
CA PHE A 161 7.24 -12.68 -18.96
C PHE A 161 6.40 -11.41 -19.19
N ASP A 162 6.49 -10.88 -20.40
CA ASP A 162 5.76 -9.69 -20.84
C ASP A 162 5.19 -9.92 -22.25
N LEU A 163 4.08 -9.26 -22.58
CA LEU A 163 3.33 -9.47 -23.81
C LEU A 163 3.36 -8.23 -24.70
N GLU A 164 3.63 -8.43 -25.99
CA GLU A 164 3.33 -7.41 -27.01
C GLU A 164 2.11 -7.81 -27.83
N THR A 165 1.18 -6.86 -27.93
CA THR A 165 -0.13 -7.08 -28.52
C THR A 165 -0.44 -6.07 -29.61
N THR A 166 -1.30 -6.44 -30.56
CA THR A 166 -1.73 -5.51 -31.63
C THR A 166 -2.60 -4.35 -31.12
N GLY A 167 -2.98 -4.38 -29.85
CA GLY A 167 -3.85 -3.44 -29.15
C GLY A 167 -4.24 -3.99 -27.76
N LEU A 168 -5.06 -3.25 -27.01
CA LEU A 168 -5.32 -3.53 -25.59
C LEU A 168 -6.60 -4.35 -25.32
N ASP A 169 -7.39 -4.70 -26.33
CA ASP A 169 -8.64 -5.44 -26.17
C ASP A 169 -8.46 -6.92 -26.57
N PRO A 170 -8.36 -7.85 -25.62
CA PRO A 170 -8.16 -9.27 -25.93
C PRO A 170 -9.35 -9.92 -26.65
N GLY A 171 -10.49 -9.23 -26.81
CA GLY A 171 -11.59 -9.68 -27.66
C GLY A 171 -11.28 -9.60 -29.16
N LYS A 172 -10.43 -8.66 -29.58
CA LYS A 172 -10.12 -8.39 -31.00
C LYS A 172 -8.61 -8.38 -31.30
N ASP A 173 -7.80 -7.93 -30.36
CA ASP A 173 -6.36 -7.76 -30.50
C ASP A 173 -5.64 -9.08 -30.19
N ARG A 174 -4.48 -9.27 -30.81
CA ARG A 174 -3.71 -10.52 -30.76
C ARG A 174 -2.37 -10.32 -30.05
N ILE A 175 -1.89 -11.37 -29.39
CA ILE A 175 -0.50 -11.47 -28.93
C ILE A 175 0.36 -11.85 -30.14
N PHE A 176 1.42 -11.08 -30.41
CA PHE A 176 2.35 -11.40 -31.50
C PHE A 176 3.77 -11.69 -31.00
N LEU A 177 4.10 -11.27 -29.77
CA LEU A 177 5.42 -11.50 -29.17
C LEU A 177 5.25 -11.69 -27.65
N ILE A 178 6.05 -12.58 -27.08
CA ILE A 178 6.17 -12.81 -25.63
C ILE A 178 7.65 -12.78 -25.27
N ALA A 179 8.07 -11.79 -24.49
CA ALA A 179 9.41 -11.78 -23.92
C ALA A 179 9.42 -12.57 -22.62
N MET A 180 10.52 -13.27 -22.35
CA MET A 180 10.69 -14.10 -21.16
C MET A 180 12.10 -13.94 -20.60
N ARG A 181 12.19 -13.89 -19.27
CA ARG A 181 13.45 -13.96 -18.53
C ARG A 181 13.40 -15.16 -17.59
N GLY A 182 14.21 -16.18 -17.87
CA GLY A 182 14.22 -17.43 -17.11
C GLY A 182 15.00 -17.37 -15.80
N PRO A 183 14.92 -18.44 -14.98
CA PRO A 183 15.54 -18.50 -13.65
C PRO A 183 17.04 -18.29 -13.59
N LYS A 184 17.78 -18.59 -14.67
CA LYS A 184 19.23 -18.38 -14.76
C LYS A 184 19.59 -17.03 -15.37
N GLY A 185 18.60 -16.18 -15.63
CA GLY A 185 18.76 -14.89 -16.27
C GLY A 185 18.87 -14.95 -17.79
N GLU A 186 18.53 -16.07 -18.41
CA GLU A 186 18.39 -16.20 -19.85
C GLU A 186 17.23 -15.35 -20.36
N LEU A 187 17.46 -14.60 -21.45
CA LEU A 187 16.44 -13.81 -22.12
C LEU A 187 16.04 -14.49 -23.41
N GLU A 188 14.73 -14.64 -23.61
CA GLU A 188 14.15 -15.29 -24.77
C GLU A 188 12.94 -14.49 -25.26
N VAL A 189 12.70 -14.52 -26.56
CA VAL A 189 11.54 -13.89 -27.18
C VAL A 189 10.86 -14.93 -28.05
N LEU A 190 9.57 -15.18 -27.79
CA LEU A 190 8.73 -16.06 -28.57
C LEU A 190 7.84 -15.20 -29.48
N GLU A 191 7.85 -15.48 -30.78
CA GLU A 191 7.06 -14.72 -31.76
C GLU A 191 6.04 -15.59 -32.48
N ALA A 192 4.93 -15.00 -32.89
CA ALA A 192 3.96 -15.66 -33.76
C ALA A 192 4.58 -15.88 -35.14
N HIS A 193 4.60 -17.14 -35.60
CA HIS A 193 5.08 -17.49 -36.94
C HIS A 193 3.93 -17.37 -37.94
N GLY A 194 3.82 -16.20 -38.58
CA GLY A 194 2.74 -15.90 -39.53
C GLY A 194 1.65 -15.02 -38.91
N GLN A 195 0.49 -14.97 -39.55
CA GLN A 195 -0.59 -14.07 -39.19
C GLN A 195 -1.84 -14.84 -38.76
N GLY A 196 -2.63 -14.22 -37.87
CA GLY A 196 -3.94 -14.73 -37.46
C GLY A 196 -3.91 -15.72 -36.29
N ASP A 197 -5.08 -16.28 -36.04
CA ASP A 197 -5.40 -17.02 -34.82
C ASP A 197 -4.60 -18.34 -34.67
N ALA A 198 -4.25 -18.99 -35.78
CA ALA A 198 -3.43 -20.21 -35.75
C ALA A 198 -1.99 -19.94 -35.28
N ALA A 199 -1.40 -18.82 -35.73
CA ALA A 199 -0.05 -18.41 -35.35
C ALA A 199 0.02 -17.98 -33.88
N GLU A 200 -0.98 -17.24 -33.40
CA GLU A 200 -1.10 -16.87 -31.98
C GLU A 200 -1.35 -18.11 -31.10
N ALA A 201 -2.16 -19.06 -31.56
CA ALA A 201 -2.39 -20.30 -30.83
C ALA A 201 -1.11 -21.15 -30.69
N ASP A 202 -0.28 -21.21 -31.73
CA ASP A 202 1.05 -21.82 -31.67
C ASP A 202 1.97 -21.11 -30.67
N LEU A 203 2.02 -19.77 -30.72
CA LEU A 203 2.78 -18.96 -29.77
C LEU A 203 2.40 -19.26 -28.32
N LEU A 204 1.10 -19.31 -28.02
CA LEU A 204 0.61 -19.64 -26.67
C LEU A 204 0.99 -21.07 -26.23
N ARG A 205 0.97 -22.04 -27.15
CA ARG A 205 1.41 -23.43 -26.83
C ARG A 205 2.91 -23.46 -26.51
N ARG A 206 3.73 -22.80 -27.33
CA ARG A 206 5.18 -22.68 -27.08
C ARG A 206 5.49 -21.95 -25.79
N PHE A 207 4.73 -20.91 -25.46
CA PHE A 207 4.84 -20.22 -24.17
C PHE A 207 4.58 -21.17 -23.00
N VAL A 208 3.47 -21.91 -23.01
CA VAL A 208 3.14 -22.87 -21.95
C VAL A 208 4.20 -23.97 -21.83
N GLU A 209 4.66 -24.51 -22.97
CA GLU A 209 5.73 -25.50 -22.99
C GLU A 209 7.03 -24.93 -22.42
N ARG A 210 7.35 -23.67 -22.76
CA ARG A 210 8.57 -23.03 -22.28
C ARG A 210 8.53 -22.81 -20.77
N VAL A 211 7.42 -22.34 -20.22
CA VAL A 211 7.20 -22.24 -18.76
C VAL A 211 7.38 -23.62 -18.10
N ARG A 212 6.88 -24.69 -18.72
CA ARG A 212 7.05 -26.05 -18.20
C ARG A 212 8.51 -26.49 -18.19
N VAL A 213 9.29 -26.18 -19.23
CA VAL A 213 10.72 -26.53 -19.34
C VAL A 213 11.57 -25.74 -18.34
N LEU A 214 11.28 -24.45 -18.16
CA LEU A 214 12.00 -23.58 -17.23
C LEU A 214 11.66 -23.87 -15.76
N ASP A 215 10.47 -24.43 -15.53
CA ASP A 215 9.93 -24.83 -14.23
C ASP A 215 10.12 -23.81 -13.08
N PRO A 216 9.62 -22.57 -13.23
CA PRO A 216 9.77 -21.54 -12.21
C PRO A 216 8.87 -21.77 -10.99
N ASP A 217 9.38 -21.50 -9.79
CA ASP A 217 8.57 -21.45 -8.57
C ASP A 217 7.65 -20.24 -8.56
N VAL A 218 8.16 -19.12 -9.07
CA VAL A 218 7.48 -17.83 -9.11
C VAL A 218 7.42 -17.34 -10.54
N ILE A 219 6.24 -16.91 -10.96
CA ILE A 219 6.06 -16.20 -12.23
C ILE A 219 5.65 -14.77 -11.89
N GLU A 220 6.41 -13.80 -12.36
CA GLU A 220 6.25 -12.40 -11.96
C GLU A 220 6.36 -11.43 -13.14
N ASN A 221 5.57 -10.36 -13.13
CA ASN A 221 5.72 -9.24 -14.06
C ASN A 221 5.16 -7.97 -13.41
N HIS A 222 5.24 -6.83 -14.10
CA HIS A 222 4.62 -5.58 -13.71
C HIS A 222 3.19 -5.46 -14.25
N ASN A 223 2.20 -5.36 -13.36
CA ASN A 223 0.77 -5.39 -13.69
C ASN A 223 0.28 -6.76 -14.25
N LEU A 224 0.97 -7.83 -13.86
CA LEU A 224 0.72 -9.22 -14.27
C LEU A 224 -0.77 -9.64 -14.13
N HIS A 225 -1.41 -9.25 -13.02
CA HIS A 225 -2.81 -9.60 -12.77
C HIS A 225 -3.79 -8.62 -13.42
N GLY A 226 -3.35 -7.41 -13.75
CA GLY A 226 -4.17 -6.38 -14.37
C GLY A 226 -4.18 -6.43 -15.90
N PHE A 227 -3.18 -7.04 -16.53
CA PHE A 227 -3.04 -7.09 -17.98
C PHE A 227 -2.70 -8.49 -18.51
N ASP A 228 -1.49 -8.99 -18.27
CA ASP A 228 -0.92 -10.13 -19.00
C ASP A 228 -1.72 -11.42 -18.84
N LEU A 229 -1.99 -11.83 -17.59
CA LEU A 229 -2.76 -13.05 -17.30
C LEU A 229 -4.21 -12.93 -17.79
N PRO A 230 -4.95 -11.81 -17.57
CA PRO A 230 -6.24 -11.60 -18.21
C PRO A 230 -6.21 -11.71 -19.74
N PHE A 231 -5.22 -11.11 -20.39
CA PHE A 231 -5.09 -11.11 -21.84
C PHE A 231 -4.86 -12.52 -22.37
N VAL A 232 -3.87 -13.24 -21.81
CA VAL A 232 -3.59 -14.64 -22.13
C VAL A 232 -4.81 -15.53 -21.88
N ALA A 233 -5.48 -15.40 -20.74
CA ALA A 233 -6.66 -16.20 -20.40
C ALA A 233 -7.79 -16.00 -21.42
N ARG A 234 -8.04 -14.75 -21.84
CA ARG A 234 -9.09 -14.42 -22.80
C ARG A 234 -8.73 -14.90 -24.21
N ARG A 235 -7.52 -14.65 -24.69
CA ARG A 235 -7.06 -15.11 -26.02
C ARG A 235 -7.05 -16.62 -26.10
N ALA A 236 -6.48 -17.29 -25.11
CA ALA A 236 -6.46 -18.75 -25.04
C ALA A 236 -7.87 -19.37 -25.10
N LYS A 237 -8.85 -18.75 -24.44
CA LYS A 237 -10.25 -19.19 -24.51
C LYS A 237 -10.83 -19.04 -25.92
N LEU A 238 -10.55 -17.94 -26.61
CA LEU A 238 -11.02 -17.72 -28.00
C LEU A 238 -10.38 -18.70 -28.98
N LEU A 239 -9.11 -19.03 -28.76
CA LEU A 239 -8.29 -19.88 -29.63
C LEU A 239 -8.38 -21.37 -29.29
N ASN A 240 -9.14 -21.75 -28.26
CA ASN A 240 -9.20 -23.11 -27.71
C ASN A 240 -7.81 -23.68 -27.34
N VAL A 241 -6.95 -22.86 -26.75
CA VAL A 241 -5.62 -23.26 -26.26
C VAL A 241 -5.66 -23.45 -24.74
N PRO A 242 -5.26 -24.61 -24.20
CA PRO A 242 -5.22 -24.82 -22.76
C PRO A 242 -3.99 -24.15 -22.13
N VAL A 243 -4.19 -23.08 -21.36
CA VAL A 243 -3.13 -22.39 -20.61
C VAL A 243 -2.87 -23.09 -19.27
N SER A 244 -2.07 -24.14 -19.32
CA SER A 244 -1.73 -24.99 -18.16
C SER A 244 -0.40 -24.56 -17.53
N LEU A 245 -0.37 -23.40 -16.88
CA LEU A 245 0.85 -22.88 -16.24
C LEU A 245 1.19 -23.57 -14.91
N GLY A 246 0.24 -24.26 -14.28
CA GLY A 246 0.46 -24.99 -13.03
C GLY A 246 1.27 -26.28 -13.18
N ARG A 247 1.75 -26.81 -12.06
CA ARG A 247 2.47 -28.09 -11.98
C ARG A 247 1.55 -29.31 -11.83
N MET A 248 0.27 -29.10 -11.53
CA MET A 248 -0.74 -30.16 -11.61
C MET A 248 -1.46 -30.07 -12.95
N GLY A 249 -1.46 -31.15 -13.73
CA GLY A 249 -2.35 -31.25 -14.89
C GLY A 249 -3.81 -31.06 -14.46
N GLY A 250 -4.62 -30.37 -15.25
CA GLY A 250 -5.98 -29.98 -14.85
C GLY A 250 -6.26 -28.50 -15.13
N PRO A 251 -7.46 -27.98 -14.83
CA PRO A 251 -7.96 -26.73 -15.42
C PRO A 251 -6.98 -25.59 -15.16
N GLY A 252 -6.72 -24.80 -16.19
CA GLY A 252 -5.65 -23.79 -16.28
C GLY A 252 -5.71 -22.69 -15.20
N LEU A 253 -5.67 -21.44 -15.61
CA LEU A 253 -5.69 -20.32 -14.68
C LEU A 253 -6.96 -20.32 -13.81
N ARG A 254 -6.80 -20.38 -12.47
CA ARG A 254 -7.91 -20.24 -11.51
C ARG A 254 -7.96 -18.81 -10.97
N HIS A 255 -9.13 -18.40 -10.49
CA HIS A 255 -9.31 -17.10 -9.85
C HIS A 255 -9.36 -17.22 -8.33
N ARG A 256 -8.80 -16.22 -7.66
CA ARG A 256 -8.97 -15.95 -6.23
C ARG A 256 -9.39 -14.49 -6.02
N PRO A 257 -10.12 -14.15 -4.94
CA PRO A 257 -10.38 -12.75 -4.60
C PRO A 257 -9.07 -12.00 -4.29
N SER A 258 -8.96 -10.74 -4.70
CA SER A 258 -7.90 -9.80 -4.26
C SER A 258 -8.01 -9.47 -2.77
N ALA A 259 -6.88 -9.35 -2.07
CA ALA A 259 -6.87 -8.92 -0.67
C ALA A 259 -7.35 -7.46 -0.49
N ARG A 260 -7.00 -6.57 -1.43
CA ARG A 260 -7.37 -5.14 -1.41
C ARG A 260 -8.81 -4.85 -1.86
N GLY A 261 -9.56 -5.87 -2.30
CA GLY A 261 -10.89 -5.71 -2.91
C GLY A 261 -12.04 -6.40 -2.18
N SER A 262 -11.83 -6.94 -0.97
CA SER A 262 -12.91 -7.61 -0.22
C SER A 262 -13.51 -6.80 0.94
N ALA A 263 -12.88 -5.68 1.35
CA ALA A 263 -13.29 -4.95 2.56
C ALA A 263 -13.53 -3.44 2.38
N LEU A 264 -13.39 -2.86 1.18
CA LEU A 264 -13.71 -1.46 0.93
C LEU A 264 -14.72 -1.36 -0.21
N GLY A 265 -16.01 -1.22 0.16
CA GLY A 265 -17.09 -0.89 -0.77
C GLY A 265 -18.28 -1.84 -0.72
N ARG A 266 -19.20 -1.60 0.23
CA ARG A 266 -20.63 -1.87 0.01
C ARG A 266 -21.11 -0.88 -1.06
N GLY A 267 -20.93 -1.23 -2.33
CA GLY A 267 -21.30 -0.40 -3.48
C GLY A 267 -21.32 -1.22 -4.76
N ALA A 268 -22.48 -1.28 -5.40
CA ALA A 268 -22.76 -2.14 -6.54
C ALA A 268 -22.15 -1.59 -7.84
N GLU A 269 -21.04 -2.15 -8.32
CA GLU A 269 -20.61 -2.01 -9.72
C GLU A 269 -20.03 -3.37 -10.19
N ARG A 270 -20.73 -4.04 -11.12
CA ARG A 270 -20.63 -5.50 -11.31
C ARG A 270 -19.77 -6.01 -12.46
N ASN A 271 -19.41 -5.25 -13.50
CA ASN A 271 -18.83 -5.91 -14.71
C ASN A 271 -17.42 -5.47 -15.13
N ALA A 272 -17.08 -4.18 -15.19
CA ALA A 272 -15.72 -3.75 -15.63
C ALA A 272 -14.65 -3.91 -14.53
N ASP A 273 -15.04 -3.74 -13.27
CA ASP A 273 -14.14 -3.77 -12.10
C ASP A 273 -13.92 -5.19 -11.55
N SER A 274 -14.47 -6.22 -12.21
CA SER A 274 -14.30 -7.62 -11.79
C SER A 274 -12.89 -8.15 -12.11
N MET A 275 -12.29 -7.72 -13.24
CA MET A 275 -10.93 -8.11 -13.63
C MET A 275 -9.88 -7.53 -12.68
N ARG A 276 -10.06 -6.31 -12.17
CA ARG A 276 -9.16 -5.70 -11.17
C ARG A 276 -9.25 -6.35 -9.77
N ARG A 277 -10.34 -7.07 -9.49
CA ARG A 277 -10.61 -7.70 -8.18
C ARG A 277 -10.29 -9.19 -8.12
N ALA A 278 -10.14 -9.86 -9.27
CA ALA A 278 -9.79 -11.27 -9.33
C ALA A 278 -8.30 -11.45 -9.63
N ARG A 279 -7.58 -12.11 -8.72
CA ARG A 279 -6.19 -12.52 -8.96
C ARG A 279 -6.19 -13.92 -9.56
N TYR A 280 -5.23 -14.18 -10.43
CA TYR A 280 -5.01 -15.52 -10.96
C TYR A 280 -4.15 -16.34 -10.00
N THR A 281 -4.28 -17.66 -10.06
CA THR A 281 -3.46 -18.60 -9.30
C THR A 281 -3.40 -19.94 -10.02
N VAL A 282 -2.33 -20.70 -9.80
CA VAL A 282 -2.17 -22.07 -10.29
C VAL A 282 -1.58 -23.00 -9.21
N PRO A 283 -1.85 -24.31 -9.25
CA PRO A 283 -1.18 -25.26 -8.36
C PRO A 283 0.32 -25.33 -8.62
N GLY A 284 1.11 -25.24 -7.54
CA GLY A 284 2.55 -25.48 -7.56
C GLY A 284 3.43 -24.34 -8.03
N ARG A 285 2.87 -23.16 -8.34
CA ARG A 285 3.63 -21.93 -8.63
C ARG A 285 2.94 -20.74 -7.95
N GLU A 286 3.68 -19.68 -7.68
CA GLU A 286 3.17 -18.44 -7.09
C GLU A 286 3.21 -17.31 -8.14
N PHE A 287 2.13 -16.54 -8.26
CA PHE A 287 2.12 -15.35 -9.11
C PHE A 287 2.41 -14.08 -8.29
N ILE A 288 3.41 -13.31 -8.72
CA ILE A 288 3.82 -12.07 -8.05
C ILE A 288 3.72 -10.91 -9.02
N ASP A 289 3.05 -9.84 -8.59
CA ASP A 289 2.87 -8.65 -9.39
C ASP A 289 3.69 -7.50 -8.78
N THR A 290 4.69 -7.01 -9.52
CA THR A 290 5.56 -5.95 -9.00
C THR A 290 4.81 -4.63 -8.81
N MET A 291 3.66 -4.43 -9.49
CA MET A 291 2.76 -3.30 -9.24
C MET A 291 2.29 -3.27 -7.78
N ASP A 292 2.03 -4.44 -7.17
CA ASP A 292 1.62 -4.50 -5.77
C ASP A 292 2.71 -4.05 -4.81
N ALA A 293 3.98 -4.34 -5.14
CA ALA A 293 5.15 -3.93 -4.39
C ALA A 293 5.43 -2.42 -4.55
N VAL A 294 5.30 -1.90 -5.79
CA VAL A 294 5.42 -0.47 -6.11
C VAL A 294 4.37 0.36 -5.35
N LEU A 295 3.10 -0.05 -5.41
CA LEU A 295 2.02 0.64 -4.70
C LEU A 295 2.24 0.64 -3.17
N ARG A 296 2.78 -0.46 -2.63
CA ARG A 296 3.10 -0.56 -1.20
C ARG A 296 4.25 0.37 -0.81
N HIS A 297 5.28 0.46 -1.66
CA HIS A 297 6.41 1.37 -1.47
C HIS A 297 5.92 2.82 -1.46
N ASP A 298 5.19 3.23 -2.49
CA ASP A 298 4.73 4.61 -2.66
C ASP A 298 3.72 5.05 -1.60
N PHE A 299 2.91 4.12 -1.06
CA PHE A 299 2.04 4.40 0.08
C PHE A 299 2.83 4.95 1.29
N SER A 300 4.05 4.47 1.49
CA SER A 300 4.93 4.89 2.58
C SER A 300 5.86 6.04 2.17
N ALA A 301 6.56 5.93 1.04
CA ALA A 301 7.60 6.87 0.64
C ALA A 301 7.02 8.14 0.00
N ARG A 302 5.92 8.00 -0.74
CA ARG A 302 5.22 9.06 -1.49
C ARG A 302 6.19 9.88 -2.34
N ASP A 303 7.06 9.21 -3.08
CA ASP A 303 8.15 9.79 -3.86
C ASP A 303 8.08 9.42 -5.35
N LEU A 304 7.22 8.46 -5.74
CA LEU A 304 7.15 8.03 -7.13
C LEU A 304 6.42 9.04 -8.04
N PRO A 305 6.93 9.30 -9.26
CA PRO A 305 6.28 10.17 -10.23
C PRO A 305 5.10 9.50 -10.96
N GLY A 306 5.04 8.17 -10.93
CA GLY A 306 3.98 7.35 -11.49
C GLY A 306 4.21 5.87 -11.14
N HIS A 307 3.27 5.00 -11.52
CA HIS A 307 3.33 3.58 -11.15
C HIS A 307 3.65 2.64 -12.30
N GLY A 308 3.76 3.12 -13.55
CA GLY A 308 4.10 2.28 -14.70
C GLY A 308 5.57 1.84 -14.70
N LEU A 309 5.84 0.66 -15.28
CA LEU A 309 7.14 -0.01 -15.25
C LEU A 309 8.31 0.92 -15.56
N LYS A 310 8.29 1.57 -16.74
CA LYS A 310 9.37 2.43 -17.23
C LYS A 310 9.62 3.64 -16.34
N VAL A 311 8.55 4.26 -15.84
CA VAL A 311 8.61 5.41 -14.93
C VAL A 311 9.32 5.02 -13.64
N VAL A 312 8.92 3.88 -13.08
CA VAL A 312 9.43 3.37 -11.80
C VAL A 312 10.85 2.82 -11.96
N ALA A 313 11.14 2.09 -13.03
CA ALA A 313 12.46 1.56 -13.35
C ALA A 313 13.47 2.69 -13.53
N ARG A 314 13.10 3.80 -14.19
CA ARG A 314 13.95 4.99 -14.26
C ARG A 314 14.13 5.65 -12.89
N HIS A 315 13.06 5.81 -12.12
CA HIS A 315 13.13 6.43 -10.79
C HIS A 315 14.12 5.71 -9.86
N PHE A 316 14.14 4.38 -9.89
CA PHE A 316 15.07 3.57 -9.10
C PHE A 316 16.43 3.32 -9.78
N GLY A 317 16.68 3.88 -10.96
CA GLY A 317 17.94 3.68 -11.70
C GLY A 317 18.16 2.24 -12.20
N ILE A 318 17.07 1.49 -12.40
CA ILE A 318 17.08 0.13 -12.96
C ILE A 318 17.15 0.19 -14.49
N ALA A 319 16.47 1.17 -15.10
CA ALA A 319 16.50 1.36 -16.54
C ALA A 319 17.92 1.69 -17.03
N GLY A 320 18.41 0.94 -18.01
CA GLY A 320 19.73 1.14 -18.60
C GLY A 320 19.82 2.43 -19.44
N PRO A 321 21.03 2.97 -19.68
CA PRO A 321 21.21 4.22 -20.45
C PRO A 321 20.79 4.10 -21.92
N ALA A 322 20.74 2.88 -22.46
CA ALA A 322 20.32 2.58 -23.83
C ALA A 322 18.91 1.96 -23.90
N ARG A 323 18.07 2.16 -22.87
CA ARG A 323 16.69 1.67 -22.82
C ARG A 323 15.90 2.16 -24.02
N GLU A 324 15.30 1.22 -24.75
CA GLU A 324 14.43 1.53 -25.88
C GLU A 324 13.09 2.11 -25.39
N TYR A 325 12.53 3.10 -26.07
CA TYR A 325 11.19 3.62 -25.75
C TYR A 325 10.32 3.60 -27.00
N ILE A 326 9.23 2.84 -26.92
CA ILE A 326 8.22 2.74 -27.97
C ILE A 326 6.88 3.12 -27.34
N PRO A 327 6.12 4.06 -27.92
CA PRO A 327 4.75 4.32 -27.51
C PRO A 327 3.90 3.06 -27.68
N GLY A 328 3.16 2.66 -26.64
CA GLY A 328 2.36 1.43 -26.60
C GLY A 328 1.46 1.25 -27.82
N ALA A 329 0.72 2.29 -28.23
CA ALA A 329 -0.15 2.25 -29.41
C ALA A 329 0.57 1.99 -30.74
N ARG A 330 1.88 2.25 -30.83
CA ARG A 330 2.68 2.04 -32.06
C ARG A 330 3.54 0.79 -32.02
N VAL A 331 3.54 0.01 -30.95
CA VAL A 331 4.44 -1.16 -30.84
C VAL A 331 4.25 -2.12 -32.01
N HIS A 332 3.01 -2.39 -32.43
CA HIS A 332 2.74 -3.28 -33.56
C HIS A 332 3.19 -2.68 -34.92
N GLU A 333 3.01 -1.37 -35.13
CA GLU A 333 3.49 -0.66 -36.32
C GLU A 333 5.03 -0.72 -36.40
N VAL A 334 5.70 -0.47 -35.28
CA VAL A 334 7.15 -0.59 -35.18
C VAL A 334 7.58 -2.03 -35.39
N PHE A 335 6.84 -3.03 -34.88
CA PHE A 335 7.16 -4.44 -35.14
C PHE A 335 7.12 -4.80 -36.62
N GLN A 336 6.21 -4.19 -37.39
CA GLN A 336 6.12 -4.43 -38.84
C GLN A 336 7.30 -3.85 -39.62
N THR A 337 7.96 -2.81 -39.09
CA THR A 337 9.02 -2.05 -39.79
C THR A 337 10.42 -2.32 -39.23
N ASP A 338 10.54 -2.44 -37.91
CA ASP A 338 11.76 -2.76 -37.16
C ASP A 338 11.45 -3.75 -36.00
N PRO A 339 11.32 -5.06 -36.31
CA PRO A 339 11.08 -6.09 -35.29
C PRO A 339 12.17 -6.15 -34.22
N GLU A 340 13.44 -5.90 -34.57
CA GLU A 340 14.56 -5.97 -33.62
C GLU A 340 14.47 -4.89 -32.55
N ARG A 341 13.95 -3.72 -32.88
CA ARG A 341 13.66 -2.67 -31.91
C ARG A 341 12.63 -3.11 -30.88
N VAL A 342 11.54 -3.74 -31.30
CA VAL A 342 10.53 -4.30 -30.38
C VAL A 342 11.09 -5.45 -29.54
N ARG A 343 11.93 -6.31 -30.13
CA ARG A 343 12.62 -7.38 -29.37
C ARG A 343 13.51 -6.81 -28.25
N ARG A 344 14.26 -5.74 -28.50
CA ARG A 344 15.06 -5.06 -27.46
C ARG A 344 14.16 -4.45 -26.39
N TYR A 345 13.14 -3.72 -26.82
CA TYR A 345 12.14 -3.11 -25.95
C TYR A 345 11.51 -4.13 -24.98
N ALA A 346 11.01 -5.26 -25.49
CA ALA A 346 10.36 -6.29 -24.69
C ALA A 346 11.33 -7.03 -23.74
N ARG A 347 12.60 -7.19 -24.15
CA ARG A 347 13.66 -7.74 -23.28
C ARG A 347 14.00 -6.80 -22.13
N ASP A 348 14.02 -5.50 -22.38
CA ASP A 348 14.23 -4.50 -21.34
C ASP A 348 13.08 -4.55 -20.31
N ASP A 349 11.82 -4.69 -20.74
CA ASP A 349 10.66 -4.75 -19.84
C ASP A 349 10.74 -5.92 -18.84
N VAL A 350 11.03 -7.15 -19.31
CA VAL A 350 11.22 -8.29 -18.39
C VAL A 350 12.46 -8.15 -17.49
N GLY A 351 13.51 -7.45 -17.96
CA GLY A 351 14.68 -7.12 -17.15
C GLY A 351 14.38 -6.11 -16.04
N GLU A 352 13.63 -5.05 -16.38
CA GLU A 352 13.18 -4.03 -15.44
C GLU A 352 12.22 -4.61 -14.39
N ALA A 353 11.30 -5.50 -14.81
CA ALA A 353 10.41 -6.21 -13.91
C ALA A 353 11.18 -7.09 -12.90
N GLU A 354 12.23 -7.80 -13.33
CA GLU A 354 13.10 -8.57 -12.41
C GLU A 354 13.83 -7.66 -11.42
N GLY A 355 14.36 -6.52 -11.90
CA GLY A 355 15.01 -5.53 -11.07
C GLY A 355 14.09 -4.97 -9.99
N LEU A 356 12.84 -4.64 -10.35
CA LEU A 356 11.83 -4.18 -9.40
C LEU A 356 11.44 -5.27 -8.41
N ALA A 357 11.24 -6.52 -8.87
CA ALA A 357 10.94 -7.64 -8.00
C ALA A 357 12.07 -7.88 -6.97
N ARG A 358 13.33 -7.75 -7.40
CA ARG A 358 14.51 -7.86 -6.51
C ARG A 358 14.58 -6.73 -5.50
N LEU A 359 14.32 -5.49 -5.93
CA LEU A 359 14.40 -4.32 -5.07
C LEU A 359 13.27 -4.26 -4.03
N LEU A 360 12.03 -4.56 -4.44
CA LEU A 360 10.84 -4.31 -3.63
C LEU A 360 10.15 -5.59 -3.11
N GLY A 361 10.45 -6.77 -3.68
CA GLY A 361 9.78 -8.04 -3.35
C GLY A 361 10.26 -8.70 -2.06
N GLY A 362 11.44 -8.34 -1.56
CA GLY A 362 12.06 -9.02 -0.41
C GLY A 362 11.20 -9.03 0.85
N ALA A 363 10.45 -7.96 1.12
CA ALA A 363 9.59 -7.89 2.30
C ALA A 363 8.45 -8.91 2.24
N ALA A 364 7.79 -9.08 1.09
CA ALA A 364 6.73 -10.08 0.93
C ALA A 364 7.28 -11.50 1.07
N PHE A 365 8.49 -11.75 0.53
CA PHE A 365 9.18 -13.03 0.69
C PHE A 365 9.50 -13.34 2.16
N ALA A 366 9.97 -12.35 2.93
CA ALA A 366 10.22 -12.53 4.35
C ALA A 366 8.93 -12.76 5.16
N LEU A 367 7.82 -12.10 4.81
CA LEU A 367 6.49 -12.38 5.40
C LEU A 367 6.02 -13.82 5.09
N ALA A 368 6.34 -14.30 3.88
CA ALA A 368 6.41 -15.71 3.43
C ALA A 368 6.74 -16.73 4.53
N ARG A 369 7.85 -16.42 5.20
CA ARG A 369 8.50 -17.30 6.18
C ARG A 369 7.81 -17.29 7.54
N MET A 370 6.90 -16.35 7.75
CA MET A 370 6.25 -16.10 9.04
C MET A 370 4.78 -16.51 9.03
N ALA A 371 3.98 -15.89 8.16
CA ALA A 371 2.53 -16.02 8.19
C ALA A 371 2.08 -17.33 7.54
N PRO A 372 1.03 -18.00 8.05
CA PRO A 372 0.49 -19.25 7.48
C PRO A 372 -0.37 -18.97 6.24
N ARG A 373 0.23 -18.33 5.21
CA ARG A 373 -0.41 -17.96 3.95
C ARG A 373 0.50 -18.20 2.76
N ARG A 374 -0.10 -18.37 1.59
CA ARG A 374 0.62 -18.45 0.32
C ARG A 374 1.38 -17.14 0.04
N TYR A 375 2.52 -17.25 -0.63
CA TYR A 375 3.39 -16.10 -0.91
C TYR A 375 2.67 -15.01 -1.73
N GLU A 376 1.94 -15.40 -2.77
CA GLU A 376 1.18 -14.45 -3.61
C GLU A 376 0.10 -13.67 -2.85
N ARG A 377 -0.42 -14.24 -1.74
CA ARG A 377 -1.40 -13.56 -0.86
C ARG A 377 -0.75 -12.49 0.00
N LEU A 378 0.51 -12.68 0.38
CA LEU A 378 1.22 -11.73 1.24
C LEU A 378 1.75 -10.54 0.44
N ALA A 379 2.01 -10.74 -0.85
CA ALA A 379 2.38 -9.68 -1.79
C ALA A 379 1.29 -8.60 -1.95
N ASP A 380 0.01 -8.96 -1.95
CA ASP A 380 -1.10 -8.01 -2.07
C ASP A 380 -1.83 -7.66 -0.75
N ALA A 381 -1.53 -8.37 0.35
CA ALA A 381 -2.18 -8.17 1.65
C ALA A 381 -1.64 -7.01 2.50
N GLY A 382 -2.54 -6.38 3.26
CA GLY A 382 -2.21 -5.42 4.32
C GLY A 382 -1.67 -6.12 5.58
N ALA A 383 -0.77 -5.45 6.32
CA ALA A 383 -0.06 -6.05 7.44
C ALA A 383 -0.97 -6.46 8.62
N ALA A 384 -2.00 -5.67 8.96
CA ALA A 384 -2.89 -5.96 10.09
C ALA A 384 -3.76 -7.22 9.86
N THR A 385 -4.71 -7.18 8.93
CA THR A 385 -5.64 -8.30 8.69
C THR A 385 -5.01 -9.45 7.88
N GLY A 386 -3.97 -9.15 7.10
CA GLY A 386 -3.38 -10.09 6.17
C GLY A 386 -2.17 -10.85 6.69
N VAL A 387 -1.52 -10.35 7.74
CA VAL A 387 -0.35 -10.99 8.37
C VAL A 387 -0.60 -11.21 9.85
N LEU A 388 -0.96 -10.16 10.60
CA LEU A 388 -1.09 -10.23 12.06
C LEU A 388 -2.28 -11.08 12.51
N ASP A 389 -3.46 -10.94 11.89
CA ASP A 389 -4.63 -11.78 12.23
C ASP A 389 -4.34 -13.30 12.05
N PRO A 390 -3.79 -13.76 10.90
CA PRO A 390 -3.38 -15.17 10.76
C PRO A 390 -2.35 -15.64 11.79
N LEU A 391 -1.40 -14.80 12.19
CA LEU A 391 -0.41 -15.13 13.23
C LEU A 391 -1.09 -15.32 14.59
N LEU A 392 -2.00 -14.44 14.98
CA LEU A 392 -2.79 -14.54 16.21
C LEU A 392 -3.69 -15.78 16.19
N VAL A 393 -4.38 -16.03 15.07
CA VAL A 393 -5.19 -17.25 14.90
C VAL A 393 -4.32 -18.50 15.09
N ARG A 394 -3.15 -18.55 14.47
CA ARG A 394 -2.20 -19.67 14.68
C ARG A 394 -1.79 -19.81 16.13
N ALA A 395 -1.45 -18.71 16.82
CA ALA A 395 -1.05 -18.74 18.23
C ALA A 395 -2.12 -19.35 19.14
N TYR A 396 -3.37 -18.93 18.94
CA TYR A 396 -4.52 -19.43 19.71
C TYR A 396 -4.81 -20.90 19.43
N LEU A 397 -4.87 -21.29 18.16
CA LEU A 397 -5.14 -22.69 17.80
C LEU A 397 -4.01 -23.63 18.21
N ARG A 398 -2.74 -23.19 18.10
CA ARG A 398 -1.57 -23.94 18.60
C ARG A 398 -1.64 -24.18 20.11
N THR A 399 -2.18 -23.21 20.86
CA THR A 399 -2.31 -23.28 22.32
C THR A 399 -3.61 -23.98 22.76
N GLY A 400 -4.49 -24.35 21.83
CA GLY A 400 -5.82 -24.88 22.17
C GLY A 400 -6.71 -23.86 22.88
N ALA A 401 -6.58 -22.59 22.52
CA ALA A 401 -7.27 -21.45 23.12
C ALA A 401 -8.42 -20.94 22.24
N ALA A 402 -9.57 -20.66 22.85
CA ALA A 402 -10.73 -20.09 22.19
C ALA A 402 -10.42 -18.68 21.68
N LEU A 403 -10.85 -18.39 20.46
CA LEU A 403 -10.64 -17.10 19.80
C LEU A 403 -11.75 -16.12 20.18
N PRO A 404 -11.44 -14.81 20.31
CA PRO A 404 -12.50 -13.81 20.39
C PRO A 404 -13.31 -13.78 19.08
N ALA A 405 -14.62 -13.62 19.23
CA ALA A 405 -15.51 -13.24 18.13
C ALA A 405 -15.30 -11.77 17.76
N TYR A 406 -15.63 -11.38 16.53
CA TYR A 406 -15.74 -9.95 16.23
C TYR A 406 -16.86 -9.34 17.07
N GLU A 407 -16.57 -8.17 17.61
CA GLU A 407 -17.53 -7.35 18.33
C GLU A 407 -17.64 -6.01 17.62
N GLU A 408 -18.85 -5.46 17.61
CA GLU A 408 -19.03 -4.05 17.27
C GLU A 408 -18.39 -3.20 18.38
N GLY A 409 -17.89 -2.02 18.03
CA GLY A 409 -17.36 -1.10 19.04
C GLY A 409 -18.48 -0.71 20.01
N ASP A 410 -18.11 -0.43 21.26
CA ASP A 410 -19.03 0.04 22.32
C ASP A 410 -19.49 1.50 22.15
N GLY A 411 -19.39 2.05 20.94
CA GLY A 411 -19.65 3.46 20.63
C GLY A 411 -18.48 4.40 20.96
N THR A 412 -17.43 3.93 21.63
CA THR A 412 -16.26 4.77 21.93
C THR A 412 -15.55 5.18 20.65
N SER A 413 -15.36 6.50 20.48
CA SER A 413 -14.62 7.04 19.34
C SER A 413 -13.12 6.84 19.51
N HIS A 414 -12.45 6.51 18.41
CA HIS A 414 -11.00 6.45 18.39
C HIS A 414 -10.40 7.86 18.38
N ASN A 415 -9.65 8.21 19.42
CA ASN A 415 -8.97 9.49 19.53
C ASN A 415 -7.64 9.42 18.77
N GLY A 416 -7.52 10.23 17.72
CA GLY A 416 -6.33 10.28 16.87
C GLY A 416 -5.09 10.85 17.55
N ALA A 417 -4.01 10.91 16.76
CA ALA A 417 -2.77 11.54 17.15
C ALA A 417 -2.92 13.06 17.33
N ALA A 418 -2.06 13.66 18.14
CA ALA A 418 -1.93 15.11 18.17
C ALA A 418 -1.28 15.63 16.89
N LEU A 419 -1.67 16.85 16.52
CA LEU A 419 -1.10 17.61 15.40
C LEU A 419 -1.05 19.07 15.83
N HIS A 420 0.13 19.65 15.80
CA HIS A 420 0.39 21.02 16.24
C HIS A 420 1.10 21.80 15.14
N LEU A 421 0.66 23.03 14.94
CA LEU A 421 1.32 24.02 14.10
C LEU A 421 1.71 25.19 15.01
N PHE A 422 3.00 25.40 15.19
CA PHE A 422 3.53 26.43 16.08
C PHE A 422 3.95 27.67 15.29
N ALA A 423 4.48 27.51 14.08
CA ALA A 423 4.84 28.61 13.20
C ALA A 423 4.57 28.31 11.72
N THR A 424 4.23 29.36 10.97
CA THR A 424 4.00 29.34 9.52
C THR A 424 4.88 30.36 8.82
N GLY A 425 5.29 30.08 7.58
CA GLY A 425 6.22 30.89 6.82
C GLY A 425 7.57 30.21 6.64
N VAL A 426 8.62 30.99 6.39
CA VAL A 426 9.95 30.47 6.06
C VAL A 426 10.84 30.43 7.30
N ALA A 427 11.23 29.24 7.69
CA ALA A 427 12.22 28.99 8.72
C ALA A 427 13.56 28.56 8.08
N ARG A 428 14.69 28.98 8.64
CA ARG A 428 16.03 28.54 8.22
C ARG A 428 16.62 27.58 9.25
N ARG A 429 17.57 26.73 8.84
CA ARG A 429 18.27 25.77 9.70
C ARG A 429 17.28 24.90 10.50
N VAL A 430 16.56 24.07 9.77
CA VAL A 430 15.47 23.26 10.33
C VAL A 430 15.97 21.85 10.64
N VAL A 431 15.68 21.38 11.84
CA VAL A 431 15.93 20.01 12.28
C VAL A 431 14.59 19.27 12.35
N LYS A 432 14.61 18.01 11.93
CA LYS A 432 13.53 17.05 12.17
C LYS A 432 14.02 16.02 13.19
N ALA A 433 13.35 15.96 14.33
CA ALA A 433 13.50 14.88 15.29
C ALA A 433 12.25 14.00 15.26
N ASP A 434 12.43 12.67 15.22
CA ASP A 434 11.34 11.72 15.00
C ASP A 434 11.47 10.50 15.91
N VAL A 435 10.36 10.03 16.45
CA VAL A 435 10.32 8.89 17.34
C VAL A 435 10.13 7.61 16.54
N ALA A 436 11.19 6.79 16.49
CA ALA A 436 11.17 5.54 15.77
C ALA A 436 10.09 4.57 16.30
N SER A 437 9.06 4.33 15.48
CA SER A 437 7.96 3.43 15.80
C SER A 437 7.28 3.76 17.15
N LEU A 438 6.92 5.04 17.36
CA LEU A 438 6.34 5.54 18.62
C LEU A 438 5.28 4.61 19.23
N TYR A 439 4.22 4.31 18.50
CA TYR A 439 3.10 3.51 19.05
C TYR A 439 3.52 2.09 19.46
N PRO A 440 4.20 1.29 18.61
CA PRO A 440 4.78 0.02 19.06
C PRO A 440 5.69 0.15 20.27
N SER A 441 6.51 1.20 20.36
CA SER A 441 7.38 1.44 21.52
C SER A 441 6.59 1.69 22.80
N LEU A 442 5.52 2.49 22.74
CA LEU A 442 4.61 2.74 23.86
C LEU A 442 3.81 1.49 24.27
N MET A 443 3.33 0.71 23.30
CA MET A 443 2.67 -0.57 23.56
C MET A 443 3.59 -1.51 24.36
N ARG A 444 4.87 -1.57 24.02
CA ARG A 444 5.85 -2.41 24.71
C ARG A 444 6.23 -1.86 26.09
N GLU A 445 6.47 -0.56 26.18
CA GLU A 445 6.84 0.14 27.42
C GLU A 445 5.78 -0.04 28.49
N TYR A 446 4.52 0.22 28.15
CA TYR A 446 3.40 0.22 29.09
C TYR A 446 2.57 -1.07 29.04
N ARG A 447 3.02 -2.10 28.31
CA ARG A 447 2.32 -3.38 28.11
C ARG A 447 0.87 -3.21 27.64
N ILE A 448 0.64 -2.28 26.71
CA ILE A 448 -0.69 -1.99 26.18
C ILE A 448 -0.99 -2.94 25.02
N GLY A 449 -1.83 -3.93 25.30
CA GLY A 449 -2.37 -4.88 24.32
C GLY A 449 -3.89 -4.95 24.44
N PRO A 450 -4.56 -5.69 23.55
CA PRO A 450 -6.01 -5.80 23.59
C PRO A 450 -6.40 -6.68 24.78
N LYS A 451 -7.39 -6.24 25.57
CA LYS A 451 -7.86 -6.93 26.78
C LYS A 451 -8.29 -8.37 26.50
N ARG A 452 -8.81 -8.63 25.30
CA ARG A 452 -9.28 -9.95 24.85
C ARG A 452 -8.14 -10.87 24.40
N ASP A 453 -6.91 -10.38 24.27
CA ASP A 453 -5.73 -11.20 24.02
C ASP A 453 -5.16 -11.79 25.32
N ARG A 454 -5.85 -12.81 25.84
CA ARG A 454 -5.46 -13.50 27.08
C ARG A 454 -4.11 -14.23 27.02
N LEU A 455 -3.63 -14.54 25.81
CA LEU A 455 -2.33 -15.17 25.63
C LEU A 455 -1.19 -14.13 25.66
N GLY A 456 -1.51 -12.84 25.57
CA GLY A 456 -0.51 -11.79 25.35
C GLY A 456 0.27 -11.98 24.05
N ALA A 457 -0.31 -12.71 23.08
CA ALA A 457 0.35 -13.11 21.85
C ALA A 457 0.74 -11.90 20.99
N LEU A 458 -0.11 -10.87 20.91
CA LEU A 458 0.18 -9.66 20.12
C LEU A 458 1.44 -8.97 20.63
N LEU A 459 1.51 -8.69 21.94
CA LEU A 459 2.64 -8.00 22.54
C LEU A 459 3.91 -8.86 22.49
N ALA A 460 3.80 -10.16 22.78
CA ALA A 460 4.94 -11.07 22.69
C ALA A 460 5.52 -11.14 21.26
N MET A 461 4.65 -11.21 20.24
CA MET A 461 5.07 -11.15 18.84
C MET A 461 5.76 -9.82 18.51
N VAL A 462 5.19 -8.69 18.94
CA VAL A 462 5.78 -7.36 18.72
C VAL A 462 7.17 -7.27 19.38
N ASP A 463 7.33 -7.76 20.61
CA ASP A 463 8.62 -7.81 21.30
C ASP A 463 9.66 -8.60 20.50
N ARG A 464 9.34 -9.85 20.15
CA ARG A 464 10.23 -10.72 19.36
C ARG A 464 10.59 -10.11 18.01
N LEU A 465 9.61 -9.52 17.32
CA LEU A 465 9.81 -8.88 16.01
C LEU A 465 10.74 -7.67 16.09
N VAL A 466 10.63 -6.84 17.13
CA VAL A 466 11.53 -5.69 17.29
C VAL A 466 12.96 -6.16 17.57
N ASP A 467 13.13 -7.13 18.46
CA ASP A 467 14.46 -7.66 18.82
C ASP A 467 15.14 -8.31 17.59
N GLN A 468 14.39 -9.13 16.85
CA GLN A 468 14.89 -9.78 15.62
C GLN A 468 15.16 -8.76 14.52
N ARG A 469 14.38 -7.68 14.42
CA ARG A 469 14.61 -6.58 13.47
C ARG A 469 15.91 -5.86 13.78
N LEU A 470 16.21 -5.57 15.05
CA LEU A 470 17.48 -4.95 15.45
C LEU A 470 18.67 -5.87 15.11
N ALA A 471 18.54 -7.16 15.37
CA ALA A 471 19.56 -8.16 15.00
C ALA A 471 19.75 -8.25 13.47
N ALA A 472 18.66 -8.22 12.69
CA ALA A 472 18.72 -8.20 11.23
C ALA A 472 19.41 -6.94 10.71
N LYS A 473 19.07 -5.75 11.23
CA LYS A 473 19.77 -4.50 10.90
C LYS A 473 21.27 -4.56 11.19
N LYS A 474 21.66 -5.14 12.34
CA LYS A 474 23.08 -5.30 12.68
C LYS A 474 23.80 -6.20 11.68
N ARG A 475 23.20 -7.34 11.32
CA ARG A 475 23.76 -8.26 10.30
C ARG A 475 23.84 -7.62 8.93
N ALA A 476 22.80 -6.89 8.49
CA ALA A 476 22.79 -6.16 7.23
C ALA A 476 23.94 -5.14 7.12
N ARG A 477 24.26 -4.43 8.22
CA ARG A 477 25.37 -3.47 8.28
C ARG A 477 26.74 -4.15 8.28
N ALA A 478 26.85 -5.37 8.80
CA ALA A 478 28.08 -6.14 8.83
C ALA A 478 28.36 -6.85 7.49
N ALA A 479 27.31 -7.20 6.74
CA ALA A 479 27.41 -7.81 5.44
C ALA A 479 27.91 -6.82 4.37
N ALA A 480 28.61 -7.34 3.36
CA ALA A 480 29.16 -6.52 2.28
C ALA A 480 28.03 -5.78 1.51
N PRO A 481 28.23 -4.50 1.13
CA PRO A 481 27.29 -3.78 0.28
C PRO A 481 26.95 -4.55 -1.01
N GLY A 482 25.66 -4.70 -1.32
CA GLY A 482 25.19 -5.41 -2.52
C GLY A 482 25.16 -6.95 -2.41
N SER A 483 25.64 -7.53 -1.30
CA SER A 483 25.60 -8.98 -1.09
C SER A 483 24.17 -9.52 -0.91
N SER A 484 23.95 -10.80 -1.24
CA SER A 484 22.67 -11.48 -0.96
C SER A 484 22.33 -11.47 0.53
N GLU A 485 23.32 -11.68 1.39
CA GLU A 485 23.15 -11.66 2.84
C GLU A 485 22.64 -10.29 3.32
N ARG A 486 23.18 -9.19 2.78
CA ARG A 486 22.71 -7.85 3.12
C ARG A 486 21.26 -7.66 2.69
N HIS A 487 20.92 -7.99 1.44
CA HIS A 487 19.55 -7.88 0.93
C HIS A 487 18.54 -8.71 1.75
N GLU A 488 18.89 -9.93 2.14
CA GLU A 488 18.03 -10.78 2.96
C GLU A 488 17.76 -10.19 4.35
N ASN A 489 18.79 -9.66 5.01
CA ASN A 489 18.64 -9.05 6.32
C ASN A 489 17.86 -7.72 6.25
N GLU A 490 18.03 -6.94 5.19
CA GLU A 490 17.24 -5.72 4.93
C GLU A 490 15.77 -6.05 4.68
N ALA A 491 15.50 -7.05 3.83
CA ALA A 491 14.16 -7.57 3.56
C ALA A 491 13.46 -8.07 4.84
N LEU A 492 14.17 -8.82 5.67
CA LEU A 492 13.66 -9.30 6.96
C LEU A 492 13.32 -8.13 7.90
N SER A 493 14.24 -7.16 8.03
CA SER A 493 14.01 -5.96 8.82
C SER A 493 12.80 -5.15 8.31
N ALA A 494 12.63 -5.04 6.99
CA ALA A 494 11.50 -4.35 6.38
C ALA A 494 10.18 -5.07 6.65
N ALA A 495 10.13 -6.40 6.49
CA ALA A 495 8.95 -7.21 6.82
C ALA A 495 8.55 -7.07 8.30
N MET A 496 9.51 -7.17 9.21
CA MET A 496 9.26 -6.98 10.65
C MET A 496 8.76 -5.57 10.95
N LYS A 497 9.33 -4.54 10.33
CA LYS A 497 8.86 -3.14 10.47
C LYS A 497 7.38 -3.01 10.06
N LEU A 498 6.99 -3.64 8.95
CA LEU A 498 5.60 -3.60 8.47
C LEU A 498 4.64 -4.21 9.49
N VAL A 499 4.96 -5.37 10.06
CA VAL A 499 4.10 -6.04 11.05
C VAL A 499 4.04 -5.23 12.35
N VAL A 500 5.19 -4.80 12.87
CA VAL A 500 5.30 -4.00 14.10
C VAL A 500 4.50 -2.70 14.00
N ASN A 501 4.68 -1.93 12.93
CA ASN A 501 3.96 -0.68 12.75
C ASN A 501 2.44 -0.88 12.56
N SER A 502 2.01 -2.07 12.14
CA SER A 502 0.59 -2.40 11.98
C SER A 502 -0.10 -2.83 13.28
N ALA A 503 0.64 -3.15 14.35
CA ALA A 503 0.07 -3.63 15.61
C ALA A 503 -0.87 -2.60 16.27
N TYR A 504 -0.52 -1.32 16.24
CA TYR A 504 -1.41 -0.24 16.69
C TYR A 504 -2.66 -0.14 15.83
N GLY A 505 -2.49 -0.13 14.50
CA GLY A 505 -3.62 -0.06 13.56
C GLY A 505 -4.57 -1.25 13.71
N TYR A 506 -4.04 -2.41 14.09
CA TYR A 506 -4.83 -3.59 14.42
C TYR A 506 -5.74 -3.36 15.64
N LEU A 507 -5.27 -2.68 16.70
CA LEU A 507 -6.07 -2.36 17.88
C LEU A 507 -7.23 -1.41 17.56
N GLY A 508 -6.97 -0.35 16.80
CA GLY A 508 -7.96 0.69 16.46
C GLY A 508 -8.95 0.31 15.36
N ALA A 509 -8.80 -0.86 14.73
CA ALA A 509 -9.64 -1.30 13.62
C ALA A 509 -10.91 -2.03 14.12
N SER A 510 -11.72 -1.35 14.95
CA SER A 510 -12.97 -1.88 15.51
C SER A 510 -13.88 -2.47 14.43
N GLY A 511 -14.36 -3.70 14.66
CA GLY A 511 -15.20 -4.44 13.71
C GLY A 511 -14.46 -5.02 12.49
N LEU A 512 -13.20 -4.66 12.25
CA LEU A 512 -12.35 -5.19 11.16
C LEU A 512 -11.34 -6.23 11.64
N THR A 513 -10.97 -6.23 12.92
CA THR A 513 -10.07 -7.22 13.53
C THR A 513 -10.70 -7.88 14.76
N ARG A 514 -10.35 -9.14 15.04
CA ARG A 514 -10.97 -9.90 16.15
C ARG A 514 -10.48 -9.48 17.54
N PHE A 515 -9.23 -9.04 17.61
CA PHE A 515 -8.63 -8.51 18.84
C PHE A 515 -8.59 -6.98 18.83
N SER A 516 -9.50 -6.31 18.10
CA SER A 516 -9.64 -4.85 18.19
C SER A 516 -9.96 -4.45 19.63
N ASP A 517 -9.36 -3.36 20.09
CA ASP A 517 -9.60 -2.78 21.41
C ASP A 517 -9.35 -1.27 21.31
N VAL A 518 -10.44 -0.52 21.17
CA VAL A 518 -10.40 0.94 21.00
C VAL A 518 -9.90 1.64 22.26
N HIS A 519 -10.11 1.06 23.45
CA HIS A 519 -9.61 1.60 24.71
C HIS A 519 -8.10 1.45 24.78
N ALA A 520 -7.56 0.28 24.42
CA ALA A 520 -6.13 0.08 24.30
C ALA A 520 -5.51 1.02 23.25
N ALA A 521 -6.16 1.20 22.09
CA ALA A 521 -5.71 2.14 21.07
C ALA A 521 -5.70 3.59 21.58
N ASN A 522 -6.74 4.01 22.30
CA ASN A 522 -6.86 5.34 22.89
C ASN A 522 -5.84 5.57 24.02
N GLU A 523 -5.51 4.55 24.81
CA GLU A 523 -4.43 4.64 25.80
C GLU A 523 -3.07 4.83 25.12
N VAL A 524 -2.81 4.11 24.02
CA VAL A 524 -1.60 4.32 23.21
C VAL A 524 -1.54 5.76 22.68
N THR A 525 -2.64 6.31 22.14
CA THR A 525 -2.63 7.69 21.63
C THR A 525 -2.53 8.71 22.75
N ARG A 526 -3.14 8.49 23.92
CA ARG A 526 -2.99 9.36 25.09
C ARG A 526 -1.53 9.44 25.54
N ARG A 527 -0.84 8.30 25.64
CA ARG A 527 0.60 8.24 25.92
C ARG A 527 1.43 8.90 24.82
N GLY A 528 1.06 8.71 23.56
CA GLY A 528 1.70 9.35 22.41
C GLY A 528 1.61 10.87 22.48
N ARG A 529 0.43 11.42 22.78
CA ARG A 529 0.24 12.86 23.00
C ARG A 529 1.09 13.38 24.15
N ALA A 530 1.15 12.66 25.27
CA ALA A 530 1.99 13.04 26.41
C ALA A 530 3.49 13.09 26.04
N VAL A 531 3.98 12.12 25.27
CA VAL A 531 5.35 12.13 24.74
C VAL A 531 5.58 13.31 23.80
N LEU A 532 4.66 13.57 22.86
CA LEU A 532 4.79 14.69 21.93
C LEU A 532 4.80 16.04 22.67
N SER A 533 3.93 16.22 23.67
CA SER A 533 3.92 17.42 24.50
C SER A 533 5.22 17.59 25.28
N LEU A 534 5.79 16.51 25.82
CA LEU A 534 7.12 16.53 26.44
C LEU A 534 8.21 16.94 25.45
N LEU A 535 8.22 16.36 24.24
CA LEU A 535 9.17 16.71 23.18
C LEU A 535 9.11 18.19 22.85
N CYS A 536 7.92 18.71 22.53
CA CYS A 536 7.75 20.12 22.17
C CYS A 536 8.23 21.04 23.29
N ARG A 537 7.81 20.79 24.53
CA ARG A 537 8.20 21.61 25.68
C ARG A 537 9.71 21.60 25.94
N GLU A 538 10.33 20.42 25.90
CA GLU A 538 11.76 20.29 26.20
C GLU A 538 12.66 20.83 25.09
N LEU A 539 12.20 20.76 23.84
CA LEU A 539 12.84 21.44 22.72
C LEU A 539 12.75 22.96 22.87
N ASP A 540 11.55 23.49 23.13
CA ASP A 540 11.32 24.94 23.31
C ASP A 540 12.17 25.52 24.45
N ARG A 541 12.26 24.83 25.59
CA ARG A 541 13.13 25.20 26.73
C ARG A 541 14.63 25.31 26.38
N ARG A 542 15.07 24.67 25.28
CA ARG A 542 16.46 24.72 24.79
C ARG A 542 16.68 25.81 23.74
N GLY A 543 15.70 26.70 23.54
CA GLY A 543 15.83 27.90 22.72
C GLY A 543 15.65 27.66 21.22
N VAL A 544 15.00 26.57 20.82
CA VAL A 544 14.63 26.34 19.41
C VAL A 544 13.26 26.96 19.11
N THR A 545 13.02 27.30 17.85
CA THR A 545 11.69 27.75 17.40
C THR A 545 10.93 26.55 16.84
N LEU A 546 9.91 26.08 17.56
CA LEU A 546 9.03 25.01 17.06
C LEU A 546 8.27 25.45 15.81
N LEU A 547 8.15 24.56 14.82
CA LEU A 547 7.45 24.82 13.56
C LEU A 547 6.17 24.00 13.45
N GLU A 548 6.31 22.68 13.47
CA GLU A 548 5.22 21.72 13.37
C GLU A 548 5.56 20.49 14.20
N ALA A 549 4.57 19.86 14.82
CA ALA A 549 4.71 18.56 15.46
C ALA A 549 3.52 17.68 15.07
N ASP A 550 3.79 16.45 14.65
CA ASP A 550 2.77 15.46 14.33
C ASP A 550 2.90 14.22 15.22
N THR A 551 2.39 13.06 14.78
CA THR A 551 2.23 11.88 15.62
C THR A 551 3.53 11.47 16.32
N ASP A 552 4.62 11.46 15.58
CA ASP A 552 5.92 10.96 15.97
C ASP A 552 7.07 11.93 15.65
N GLY A 553 6.84 13.00 14.87
CA GLY A 553 7.88 13.94 14.47
C GLY A 553 7.68 15.37 15.00
N VAL A 554 8.79 16.08 15.22
CA VAL A 554 8.83 17.51 15.52
C VAL A 554 9.84 18.20 14.60
N TYR A 555 9.37 19.24 13.91
CA TYR A 555 10.20 20.18 13.14
C TYR A 555 10.44 21.44 13.95
N PHE A 556 11.70 21.87 14.01
CA PHE A 556 12.08 23.10 14.70
C PHE A 556 13.25 23.79 14.00
N ALA A 557 13.29 25.12 14.07
CA ALA A 557 14.42 25.93 13.62
C ALA A 557 15.39 26.17 14.77
N VAL A 558 16.69 26.12 14.48
CA VAL A 558 17.74 26.37 15.49
C VAL A 558 18.38 27.75 15.32
N PRO A 559 18.98 28.32 16.38
CA PRO A 559 19.75 29.56 16.31
C PRO A 559 20.86 29.55 15.23
N GLU A 560 21.20 30.73 14.71
CA GLU A 560 22.16 30.86 13.60
C GLU A 560 23.59 30.47 13.97
N ASP A 561 23.96 30.64 15.23
CA ASP A 561 25.27 30.34 15.80
C ASP A 561 25.48 28.85 16.10
N TRP A 562 24.41 28.04 16.06
CA TRP A 562 24.51 26.60 16.29
C TRP A 562 25.20 25.87 15.14
N ARG A 563 25.95 24.84 15.51
CA ARG A 563 26.52 23.85 14.58
C ARG A 563 25.71 22.56 14.61
N GLU A 564 26.01 21.65 13.69
CA GLU A 564 25.37 20.33 13.68
C GLU A 564 25.58 19.58 14.99
N GLU A 565 26.72 19.77 15.66
CA GLU A 565 26.95 19.17 16.97
C GLU A 565 25.95 19.66 18.03
N ASP A 566 25.58 20.94 18.01
CA ASP A 566 24.58 21.51 18.92
C ASP A 566 23.18 20.99 18.60
N GLU A 567 22.83 20.94 17.32
CA GLU A 567 21.56 20.37 16.82
C GLU A 567 21.40 18.92 17.33
N ARG A 568 22.43 18.10 17.20
CA ARG A 568 22.45 16.70 17.67
C ARG A 568 22.45 16.59 19.19
N ARG A 569 23.18 17.46 19.88
CA ARG A 569 23.24 17.49 21.34
C ARG A 569 21.85 17.75 21.93
N VAL A 570 21.12 18.74 21.43
CA VAL A 570 19.77 19.06 21.92
C VAL A 570 18.79 17.91 21.70
N VAL A 571 18.81 17.27 20.53
CA VAL A 571 17.99 16.06 20.29
C VAL A 571 18.38 14.95 21.26
N SER A 572 19.68 14.72 21.50
CA SER A 572 20.15 13.71 22.44
C SER A 572 19.76 13.99 23.90
N GLU A 573 19.83 15.26 24.34
CA GLU A 573 19.41 15.66 25.69
C GLU A 573 17.92 15.45 25.89
N VAL A 574 17.08 15.79 24.91
CA VAL A 574 15.64 15.54 24.95
C VAL A 574 15.33 14.05 24.89
N ALA A 575 16.05 13.28 24.05
CA ALA A 575 15.91 11.83 23.96
C ALA A 575 16.14 11.14 25.31
N ALA A 576 17.08 11.64 26.12
CA ALA A 576 17.38 11.09 27.45
C ALA A 576 16.25 11.27 28.47
N LEU A 577 15.27 12.14 28.20
CA LEU A 577 14.10 12.37 29.06
C LEU A 577 12.92 11.44 28.73
N LEU A 578 12.99 10.72 27.60
CA LEU A 578 11.90 9.88 27.13
C LEU A 578 11.91 8.50 27.82
N PRO A 579 10.76 7.78 27.83
CA PRO A 579 10.72 6.42 28.33
C PRO A 579 11.75 5.51 27.64
N GLN A 580 12.25 4.50 28.33
CA GLN A 580 13.42 3.72 27.91
C GLN A 580 13.31 3.12 26.49
N ARG A 581 12.12 2.66 26.09
CA ARG A 581 11.89 2.07 24.77
C ARG A 581 11.53 3.09 23.68
N VAL A 582 11.32 4.35 24.04
CA VAL A 582 10.97 5.44 23.13
C VAL A 582 12.27 6.07 22.61
N GLN A 583 12.59 5.79 21.35
CA GLN A 583 13.84 6.24 20.73
C GLN A 583 13.56 7.44 19.84
N LEU A 584 14.04 8.61 20.26
CA LEU A 584 14.07 9.83 19.45
C LEU A 584 15.32 9.83 18.57
N GLU A 585 15.13 9.93 17.27
CA GLU A 585 16.19 9.97 16.28
C GLU A 585 16.35 11.40 15.72
N PHE A 586 17.61 11.80 15.51
CA PHE A 586 17.93 12.94 14.64
C PHE A 586 17.72 12.48 13.19
N GLU A 587 16.54 12.74 12.63
CA GLU A 587 16.16 12.20 11.31
C GLU A 587 16.74 13.02 10.16
N GLY A 588 16.74 14.35 10.28
CA GLY A 588 17.18 15.21 9.19
C GLY A 588 17.49 16.64 9.60
N ARG A 589 18.32 17.29 8.78
CA ARG A 589 18.61 18.73 8.85
C ARG A 589 18.46 19.36 7.47
N TYR A 590 17.89 20.56 7.44
CA TYR A 590 17.48 21.26 6.23
C TYR A 590 17.92 22.72 6.30
N ALA A 591 18.34 23.25 5.16
CA ALA A 591 18.74 24.65 5.04
C ALA A 591 17.56 25.60 5.31
N ALA A 592 16.37 25.24 4.84
CA ALA A 592 15.14 26.00 5.06
C ALA A 592 13.87 25.15 4.94
N MET A 593 12.77 25.67 5.48
CA MET A 593 11.42 25.12 5.39
C MET A 593 10.42 26.23 5.09
N LEU A 594 9.47 25.99 4.20
CA LEU A 594 8.22 26.74 4.10
C LEU A 594 7.14 25.92 4.82
N SER A 595 6.76 26.35 6.02
CA SER A 595 5.63 25.80 6.79
C SER A 595 4.34 26.51 6.35
N HIS A 596 3.35 25.80 5.81
CA HIS A 596 2.12 26.40 5.28
C HIS A 596 0.91 26.06 6.14
N GLU A 597 0.59 24.77 6.23
CA GLU A 597 -0.49 24.17 7.00
C GLU A 597 -0.01 22.84 7.55
N PRO A 598 -0.68 22.24 8.55
CA PRO A 598 -0.27 20.93 9.05
C PRO A 598 -0.16 19.91 7.92
N LYS A 599 0.96 19.18 7.87
CA LYS A 599 1.35 18.22 6.82
C LYS A 599 1.48 18.80 5.41
N ASN A 600 1.52 20.13 5.28
CA ASN A 600 1.73 20.86 4.03
C ASN A 600 2.92 21.80 4.18
N TYR A 601 4.08 21.38 3.66
CA TYR A 601 5.32 22.12 3.78
C TYR A 601 6.30 21.79 2.64
N VAL A 602 7.31 22.64 2.48
CA VAL A 602 8.45 22.37 1.59
C VAL A 602 9.73 22.46 2.39
N LEU A 603 10.60 21.45 2.29
CA LEU A 603 11.94 21.44 2.89
C LEU A 603 12.99 21.62 1.80
N GLN A 604 14.03 22.40 2.08
CA GLN A 604 15.21 22.52 1.24
C GLN A 604 16.41 21.91 1.97
N SER A 605 17.02 20.91 1.36
CA SER A 605 18.27 20.30 1.84
C SER A 605 19.46 21.23 1.58
N TYR A 606 20.57 21.01 2.28
CA TYR A 606 21.78 21.85 2.12
C TYR A 606 22.42 21.77 0.72
N ASP A 607 22.14 20.73 -0.05
CA ASP A 607 22.52 20.58 -1.46
C ASP A 607 21.57 21.33 -2.43
N GLY A 608 20.52 21.98 -1.91
CA GLY A 608 19.51 22.70 -2.69
C GLY A 608 18.31 21.86 -3.14
N THR A 609 18.28 20.56 -2.82
CA THR A 609 17.17 19.65 -3.16
C THR A 609 15.89 20.02 -2.40
N LEU A 610 14.75 20.09 -3.12
CA LEU A 610 13.44 20.41 -2.54
C LEU A 610 12.61 19.16 -2.29
N HIS A 611 12.07 19.03 -1.08
CA HIS A 611 11.12 18.00 -0.67
C HIS A 611 9.76 18.63 -0.42
N LEU A 612 8.80 18.39 -1.32
CA LEU A 612 7.45 18.95 -1.26
C LEU A 612 6.51 17.94 -0.59
N LYS A 613 5.80 18.35 0.46
CA LYS A 613 4.84 17.52 1.21
C LYS A 613 3.47 18.19 1.29
N GLY A 614 2.42 17.37 1.23
CA GLY A 614 1.04 17.80 1.33
C GLY A 614 0.39 18.17 -0.01
N VAL A 615 -0.94 18.13 -0.03
CA VAL A 615 -1.77 18.36 -1.23
C VAL A 615 -1.67 19.79 -1.75
N ALA A 616 -1.24 20.73 -0.91
CA ALA A 616 -0.98 22.11 -1.31
C ALA A 616 0.19 22.25 -2.29
N PHE A 617 1.21 21.40 -2.17
CA PHE A 617 2.45 21.48 -2.94
C PHE A 617 2.64 20.32 -3.91
N ARG A 618 1.93 19.20 -3.72
CA ARG A 618 1.95 18.05 -4.62
C ARG A 618 0.57 17.46 -4.75
N SER A 619 0.01 17.51 -5.95
CA SER A 619 -1.29 16.91 -6.27
C SER A 619 -1.23 16.27 -7.65
N SER A 620 -1.63 15.01 -7.77
CA SER A 620 -1.69 14.32 -9.07
C SER A 620 -2.71 14.94 -10.05
N ARG A 621 -3.47 15.94 -9.61
CA ARG A 621 -4.48 16.67 -10.39
C ARG A 621 -4.04 18.08 -10.77
N ALA A 622 -2.92 18.57 -10.23
CA ALA A 622 -2.43 19.91 -10.52
C ALA A 622 -1.90 19.99 -11.96
N GLU A 623 -2.11 21.14 -12.59
CA GLU A 623 -1.57 21.42 -13.91
C GLU A 623 -0.03 21.61 -13.85
N PRO A 624 0.75 20.94 -14.72
CA PRO A 624 2.21 20.97 -14.68
C PRO A 624 2.85 22.36 -14.67
N PHE A 625 2.28 23.33 -15.41
CA PHE A 625 2.82 24.70 -15.47
C PHE A 625 2.86 25.36 -14.08
N GLY A 626 1.84 25.10 -13.25
CA GLY A 626 1.72 25.67 -11.92
C GLY A 626 2.69 25.01 -10.95
N GLU A 627 2.93 23.69 -11.08
CA GLU A 627 3.97 22.99 -10.32
C GLU A 627 5.37 23.50 -10.67
N THR A 628 5.65 23.71 -11.96
CA THR A 628 6.91 24.29 -12.43
C THR A 628 7.14 25.68 -11.86
N PHE A 629 6.12 26.54 -11.90
CA PHE A 629 6.16 27.84 -11.24
C PHE A 629 6.41 27.71 -9.72
N LEU A 630 5.66 26.87 -9.02
CA LEU A 630 5.80 26.66 -7.57
C LEU A 630 7.23 26.24 -7.21
N ARG A 631 7.81 25.28 -7.92
CA ARG A 631 9.18 24.79 -7.65
C ARG A 631 10.21 25.90 -7.81
N ARG A 632 10.08 26.74 -8.85
CA ARG A 632 10.97 27.89 -9.06
C ARG A 632 10.77 28.94 -7.97
N ALA A 633 9.52 29.36 -7.73
CA ALA A 633 9.18 30.40 -6.78
C ALA A 633 9.55 30.01 -5.34
N VAL A 634 9.25 28.79 -4.90
CA VAL A 634 9.63 28.29 -3.57
C VAL A 634 11.14 28.25 -3.41
N ARG A 635 11.91 27.85 -4.44
CA ARG A 635 13.37 27.87 -4.38
C ARG A 635 13.90 29.27 -4.11
N CYS A 636 13.39 30.28 -4.82
CA CYS A 636 13.78 31.67 -4.59
C CYS A 636 13.35 32.14 -3.18
N LEU A 637 12.12 31.83 -2.78
CA LEU A 637 11.58 32.21 -1.47
C LEU A 637 12.43 31.63 -0.32
N LEU A 638 12.78 30.35 -0.37
CA LEU A 638 13.61 29.70 0.65
C LEU A 638 15.06 30.21 0.67
N ALA A 639 15.57 30.68 -0.47
CA ALA A 639 16.86 31.35 -0.56
C ALA A 639 16.84 32.80 -0.02
N GLY A 640 15.66 33.36 0.26
CA GLY A 640 15.50 34.78 0.65
C GLY A 640 15.39 35.75 -0.52
N ASP A 641 15.26 35.24 -1.75
CA ASP A 641 15.22 36.02 -2.98
C ASP A 641 13.77 36.33 -3.40
N VAL A 642 13.17 37.34 -2.78
CA VAL A 642 11.78 37.77 -3.07
C VAL A 642 11.66 38.37 -4.49
N VAL A 643 12.74 38.98 -5.00
CA VAL A 643 12.79 39.50 -6.38
C VAL A 643 12.70 38.34 -7.38
N GLY A 644 13.44 37.25 -7.16
CA GLY A 644 13.34 36.04 -7.96
C GLY A 644 11.95 35.39 -7.93
N VAL A 645 11.21 35.50 -6.82
CA VAL A 645 9.80 35.06 -6.76
C VAL A 645 8.95 35.91 -7.72
N ARG A 646 9.11 37.23 -7.71
CA ARG A 646 8.42 38.15 -8.63
C ARG A 646 8.77 37.84 -10.07
N GLU A 647 10.04 37.63 -10.39
CA GLU A 647 10.49 37.27 -11.73
C GLU A 647 9.91 35.93 -12.21
N ALA A 648 9.84 34.92 -11.34
CA ALA A 648 9.21 33.64 -11.65
C ALA A 648 7.73 33.83 -11.99
N TYR A 649 7.02 34.65 -11.21
CA TYR A 649 5.61 34.96 -11.47
C TYR A 649 5.41 35.72 -12.78
N VAL A 650 6.12 36.84 -12.96
CA VAL A 650 6.01 37.69 -14.15
C VAL A 650 6.38 36.93 -15.42
N SER A 651 7.48 36.17 -15.42
CA SER A 651 7.86 35.37 -16.59
C SER A 651 6.82 34.31 -16.95
N THR A 652 6.19 33.68 -15.96
CA THR A 652 5.10 32.71 -16.18
C THR A 652 3.85 33.40 -16.75
N VAL A 653 3.43 34.54 -16.19
CA VAL A 653 2.30 35.32 -16.70
C VAL A 653 2.54 35.80 -18.13
N LEU A 654 3.73 36.31 -18.44
CA LEU A 654 4.09 36.74 -19.80
C LEU A 654 4.13 35.56 -20.77
N ALA A 655 4.65 34.40 -20.37
CA ALA A 655 4.64 33.20 -21.20
C ALA A 655 3.20 32.72 -21.48
N LEU A 656 2.30 32.76 -20.48
CA LEU A 656 0.89 32.46 -20.66
C LEU A 656 0.23 33.42 -21.66
N ARG A 657 0.40 34.74 -21.46
CA ARG A 657 -0.17 35.79 -22.32
C ARG A 657 0.35 35.75 -23.76
N ARG A 658 1.63 35.40 -23.93
CA ARG A 658 2.26 35.19 -25.25
C ARG A 658 1.97 33.80 -25.86
N ARG A 659 1.15 32.98 -25.20
CA ARG A 659 0.80 31.61 -25.60
C ARG A 659 2.00 30.66 -25.76
N GLN A 660 3.08 30.93 -25.03
CA GLN A 660 4.34 30.17 -25.12
C GLN A 660 4.31 28.88 -24.29
N VAL A 661 3.45 28.78 -23.27
CA VAL A 661 3.29 27.57 -22.45
C VAL A 661 2.53 26.50 -23.24
N PRO A 662 3.06 25.28 -23.40
CA PRO A 662 2.36 24.19 -24.07
C PRO A 662 1.04 23.87 -23.41
N THR A 663 0.01 23.56 -24.20
CA THR A 663 -1.31 23.23 -23.65
C THR A 663 -1.28 21.93 -22.83
N THR A 664 -0.34 21.03 -23.14
CA THR A 664 -0.05 19.84 -22.32
C THR A 664 0.35 20.19 -20.88
N GLU A 665 1.04 21.31 -20.68
CA GLU A 665 1.43 21.82 -19.35
C GLU A 665 0.26 22.50 -18.61
N LEU A 666 -0.79 22.89 -19.33
CA LEU A 666 -2.00 23.52 -18.79
C LEU A 666 -3.14 22.52 -18.57
N ALA A 667 -3.01 21.30 -19.08
CA ALA A 667 -4.04 20.30 -18.98
C ALA A 667 -3.97 19.59 -17.62
N SER A 668 -5.13 19.44 -16.99
CA SER A 668 -5.28 18.64 -15.77
C SER A 668 -5.55 17.18 -16.13
N HIS A 669 -4.91 16.27 -15.41
CA HIS A 669 -5.15 14.83 -15.53
C HIS A 669 -6.30 14.41 -14.60
N VAL A 670 -7.40 13.95 -15.19
CA VAL A 670 -8.66 13.71 -14.47
C VAL A 670 -9.16 12.29 -14.70
N ARG A 671 -9.44 11.58 -13.61
CA ARG A 671 -10.22 10.34 -13.63
C ARG A 671 -11.72 10.65 -13.69
N LEU A 672 -12.40 10.20 -14.73
CA LEU A 672 -13.85 10.25 -14.85
C LEU A 672 -14.48 9.39 -13.75
N THR A 673 -15.48 9.92 -13.06
CA THR A 673 -16.18 9.22 -11.97
C THR A 673 -17.60 8.82 -12.35
N LYS A 674 -18.03 9.14 -13.57
CA LYS A 674 -19.36 8.89 -14.11
C LYS A 674 -19.24 8.33 -15.52
N ASP A 675 -20.05 7.36 -15.87
CA ASP A 675 -20.18 6.93 -17.27
C ASP A 675 -21.01 7.96 -18.08
N SER A 676 -21.10 7.74 -19.41
CA SER A 676 -21.83 8.65 -20.30
C SER A 676 -23.31 8.80 -19.96
N ALA A 677 -23.97 7.74 -19.48
CA ALA A 677 -25.39 7.77 -19.14
C ALA A 677 -25.63 8.53 -17.81
N GLN A 678 -24.82 8.23 -16.80
CA GLN A 678 -24.84 8.90 -15.50
C GLN A 678 -24.57 10.40 -15.64
N TYR A 679 -23.57 10.78 -16.44
CA TYR A 679 -23.33 12.20 -16.70
C TYR A 679 -24.45 12.82 -17.53
N GLY A 680 -24.97 12.13 -18.54
CA GLY A 680 -26.10 12.58 -19.35
C GLY A 680 -27.32 12.98 -18.50
N ALA A 681 -27.66 12.18 -17.48
CA ALA A 681 -28.75 12.47 -16.54
C ALA A 681 -28.49 13.65 -15.58
N LEU A 682 -27.23 14.05 -15.40
CA LEU A 682 -26.82 15.18 -14.54
C LEU A 682 -26.60 16.48 -15.33
N ARG A 683 -26.28 16.37 -16.62
CA ARG A 683 -25.75 17.45 -17.47
C ARG A 683 -26.61 18.71 -17.49
N GLU A 684 -27.93 18.59 -17.49
CA GLU A 684 -28.85 19.73 -17.49
C GLU A 684 -28.75 20.58 -16.22
N ARG A 685 -28.49 19.92 -15.08
CA ARG A 685 -28.32 20.59 -13.78
C ARG A 685 -26.89 21.09 -13.56
N ARG A 686 -25.90 20.31 -14.00
CA ARG A 686 -24.49 20.60 -13.78
C ARG A 686 -23.64 20.15 -14.95
N ARG A 687 -23.03 21.13 -15.62
CA ARG A 687 -21.99 20.88 -16.62
C ARG A 687 -20.62 20.79 -15.95
N GLU A 688 -19.90 19.71 -16.23
CA GLU A 688 -18.59 19.44 -15.66
C GLU A 688 -17.54 19.40 -16.79
N LEU A 689 -16.47 20.20 -16.65
CA LEU A 689 -15.45 20.42 -17.67
C LEU A 689 -14.91 19.12 -18.31
N PRO A 690 -14.54 18.06 -17.54
CA PRO A 690 -13.99 16.83 -18.10
C PRO A 690 -14.93 16.14 -19.10
N TYR A 691 -16.23 16.14 -18.80
CA TYR A 691 -17.22 15.46 -19.63
C TYR A 691 -17.67 16.33 -20.81
N GLU A 692 -17.74 17.65 -20.64
CA GLU A 692 -17.97 18.56 -21.78
C GLU A 692 -16.79 18.52 -22.77
N ALA A 693 -15.56 18.28 -22.31
CA ALA A 693 -14.40 18.09 -23.18
C ALA A 693 -14.56 16.83 -24.05
N MET A 694 -15.00 15.73 -23.45
CA MET A 694 -15.29 14.47 -24.16
C MET A 694 -16.37 14.67 -25.23
N LEU A 695 -17.49 15.28 -24.87
CA LEU A 695 -18.58 15.58 -25.80
C LEU A 695 -18.14 16.55 -26.90
N GLY A 696 -17.37 17.58 -26.55
CA GLY A 696 -16.82 18.56 -27.49
C GLY A 696 -15.82 17.96 -28.48
N ALA A 697 -15.10 16.91 -28.08
CA ALA A 697 -14.24 16.11 -28.95
C ALA A 697 -15.01 15.04 -29.75
N GLY A 698 -16.34 15.01 -29.67
CA GLY A 698 -17.18 14.04 -30.38
C GLY A 698 -17.26 12.66 -29.71
N ARG A 699 -16.63 12.45 -28.56
CA ARG A 699 -16.72 11.19 -27.79
C ARG A 699 -18.03 11.16 -27.03
N LYS A 700 -18.96 10.28 -27.45
CA LYS A 700 -20.29 10.12 -26.84
C LYS A 700 -20.38 8.95 -25.85
N THR A 701 -19.35 8.10 -25.81
CA THR A 701 -19.29 6.89 -24.98
C THR A 701 -17.96 6.85 -24.22
N TRP A 702 -18.04 6.62 -22.91
CA TRP A 702 -16.92 6.46 -21.98
C TRP A 702 -17.37 5.69 -20.72
N GLY A 703 -16.40 5.12 -20.01
CA GLY A 703 -16.63 4.40 -18.76
C GLY A 703 -16.28 5.25 -17.53
N SER A 704 -16.88 4.92 -16.38
CA SER A 704 -16.38 5.40 -15.08
C SER A 704 -14.99 4.82 -14.82
N GLY A 705 -14.05 5.66 -14.38
CA GLY A 705 -12.66 5.29 -14.09
C GLY A 705 -11.67 5.53 -15.23
N GLU A 706 -12.12 5.95 -16.41
CA GLU A 706 -11.27 6.40 -17.51
C GLU A 706 -10.49 7.67 -17.13
N HIS A 707 -9.26 7.82 -17.62
CA HIS A 707 -8.44 9.00 -17.37
C HIS A 707 -8.34 9.86 -18.63
N ILE A 708 -8.36 11.18 -18.46
CA ILE A 708 -8.26 12.13 -19.57
C ILE A 708 -7.42 13.35 -19.21
N HIS A 709 -6.88 14.02 -20.23
CA HIS A 709 -6.24 15.33 -20.11
C HIS A 709 -7.18 16.43 -20.60
N VAL A 710 -7.61 17.30 -19.70
CA VAL A 710 -8.57 18.36 -19.99
C VAL A 710 -8.00 19.74 -19.66
N TYR A 711 -8.24 20.69 -20.56
CA TYR A 711 -7.85 22.09 -20.41
C TYR A 711 -9.04 23.02 -20.71
N ARG A 712 -8.99 24.25 -20.22
CA ARG A 712 -9.95 25.31 -20.57
C ARG A 712 -9.45 26.13 -21.76
N ALA A 713 -10.23 26.15 -22.83
CA ALA A 713 -10.02 26.96 -24.03
C ALA A 713 -10.77 28.30 -23.98
N VAL A 714 -10.41 29.22 -24.87
CA VAL A 714 -11.03 30.55 -25.00
C VAL A 714 -12.56 30.46 -25.05
N GLY A 715 -13.24 31.40 -24.38
CA GLY A 715 -14.69 31.41 -24.26
C GLY A 715 -15.24 30.38 -23.28
N GLY A 716 -14.38 29.81 -22.42
CA GLY A 716 -14.76 28.80 -21.42
C GLY A 716 -15.01 27.41 -21.99
N ARG A 717 -14.67 27.17 -23.26
CA ARG A 717 -14.82 25.87 -23.93
C ARG A 717 -13.92 24.83 -23.27
N ALA A 718 -14.41 23.59 -23.19
CA ALA A 718 -13.64 22.46 -22.68
C ALA A 718 -12.82 21.84 -23.82
N GLY A 719 -11.51 21.78 -23.65
CA GLY A 719 -10.58 21.16 -24.59
C GLY A 719 -10.09 19.81 -24.07
N LEU A 720 -10.03 18.82 -24.96
CA LEU A 720 -9.50 17.50 -24.69
C LEU A 720 -8.16 17.36 -25.40
N LEU A 721 -7.11 16.98 -24.69
CA LEU A 721 -5.86 16.55 -25.30
C LEU A 721 -5.85 15.03 -25.46
N PRO A 722 -5.22 14.50 -26.51
CA PRO A 722 -4.89 13.08 -26.57
C PRO A 722 -4.05 12.70 -25.34
N GLU A 723 -4.28 11.51 -24.82
CA GLU A 723 -3.53 10.99 -23.68
C GLU A 723 -2.04 10.90 -24.09
N PRO A 724 -1.10 11.55 -23.38
CA PRO A 724 0.30 11.23 -23.56
C PRO A 724 0.46 9.76 -23.15
N GLU A 725 0.92 8.92 -24.07
CA GLU A 725 1.11 7.51 -23.79
C GLU A 725 2.04 7.37 -22.56
N PRO A 726 1.75 6.49 -21.59
CA PRO A 726 2.54 6.32 -20.36
C PRO A 726 4.05 6.08 -20.58
N ASP A 727 4.40 5.73 -21.82
CA ASP A 727 5.71 5.34 -22.31
C ASP A 727 6.46 6.46 -23.03
N ASP A 728 5.86 7.65 -23.16
CA ASP A 728 6.35 8.75 -23.98
C ASP A 728 7.41 9.61 -23.28
N ILE A 729 8.35 8.94 -22.60
CA ILE A 729 9.41 9.59 -21.84
C ILE A 729 10.72 9.66 -22.64
N GLY A 730 10.63 9.54 -23.96
CA GLY A 730 11.76 9.53 -24.89
C GLY A 730 11.45 9.96 -26.33
N GLY A 731 10.23 10.43 -26.62
CA GLY A 731 9.89 10.96 -27.94
C GLY A 731 10.63 12.25 -28.23
N GLY A 732 11.64 12.19 -29.13
CA GLY A 732 12.19 13.39 -29.75
C GLY A 732 11.13 14.18 -30.54
N PRO A 733 11.39 15.45 -30.92
CA PRO A 733 10.37 16.42 -31.34
C PRO A 733 9.61 16.11 -32.64
N ALA A 734 9.83 14.96 -33.28
CA ALA A 734 9.52 14.78 -34.70
C ALA A 734 8.05 14.46 -35.02
N ASP A 735 7.26 13.89 -34.10
CA ASP A 735 5.90 13.39 -34.41
C ASP A 735 4.78 13.83 -33.45
N ALA A 736 5.05 14.73 -32.49
CA ALA A 736 3.98 15.23 -31.62
C ALA A 736 3.10 16.21 -32.40
N VAL A 737 1.82 15.86 -32.62
CA VAL A 737 0.81 16.83 -33.08
C VAL A 737 0.85 18.02 -32.11
N GLU A 738 1.26 19.18 -32.60
CA GLU A 738 1.47 20.34 -31.74
C GLU A 738 0.16 20.70 -31.03
N ALA A 739 0.18 20.62 -29.69
CA ALA A 739 -1.02 20.81 -28.90
C ALA A 739 -1.64 22.21 -29.16
N PRO A 740 -2.97 22.30 -29.32
CA PRO A 740 -3.63 23.54 -29.71
C PRO A 740 -3.36 24.66 -28.71
N ARG A 741 -2.83 25.79 -29.15
CA ARG A 741 -2.48 26.94 -28.28
C ARG A 741 -3.66 27.86 -28.01
N ASP A 742 -4.89 27.34 -27.93
CA ASP A 742 -6.13 28.13 -27.82
C ASP A 742 -6.71 28.20 -26.39
N TYR A 743 -5.88 27.91 -25.39
CA TYR A 743 -6.25 27.97 -23.98
C TYR A 743 -6.71 29.38 -23.53
N ASP A 744 -7.55 29.43 -22.50
CA ASP A 744 -8.01 30.69 -21.90
C ASP A 744 -6.92 31.29 -21.00
N VAL A 745 -6.18 32.25 -21.53
CA VAL A 745 -5.02 32.89 -20.86
C VAL A 745 -5.40 33.44 -19.48
N GLU A 746 -6.47 34.22 -19.39
CA GLU A 746 -6.81 34.93 -18.15
C GLU A 746 -7.37 33.96 -17.09
N TYR A 747 -8.00 32.85 -17.51
CA TYR A 747 -8.29 31.75 -16.60
C TYR A 747 -7.01 31.19 -15.97
N TYR A 748 -5.98 30.88 -16.74
CA TYR A 748 -4.74 30.30 -16.21
C TYR A 748 -3.89 31.30 -15.42
N VAL A 749 -3.90 32.59 -15.78
CA VAL A 749 -3.27 33.66 -14.98
C VAL A 749 -3.94 33.77 -13.60
N ARG A 750 -5.28 33.72 -13.56
CA ARG A 750 -6.02 33.70 -12.30
C ARG A 750 -5.76 32.43 -11.51
N LEU A 751 -5.77 31.26 -12.15
CA LEU A 751 -5.44 29.97 -11.52
C LEU A 751 -4.03 30.00 -10.91
N LEU A 752 -3.05 30.52 -11.65
CA LEU A 752 -1.68 30.73 -11.17
C LEU A 752 -1.66 31.55 -9.88
N LYS A 753 -2.40 32.67 -9.83
CA LYS A 753 -2.43 33.56 -8.66
C LYS A 753 -3.20 32.94 -7.48
N GLU A 754 -4.44 32.52 -7.70
CA GLU A 754 -5.38 32.11 -6.65
C GLU A 754 -5.08 30.72 -6.09
N THR A 755 -4.42 29.85 -6.85
CA THR A 755 -4.15 28.46 -6.42
C THR A 755 -2.67 28.24 -6.12
N PHE A 756 -1.77 28.61 -7.03
CA PHE A 756 -0.35 28.30 -6.91
C PHE A 756 0.39 29.37 -6.11
N ALA A 757 0.32 30.64 -6.51
CA ALA A 757 0.99 31.73 -5.79
C ALA A 757 0.47 31.90 -4.36
N ALA A 758 -0.83 31.68 -4.13
CA ALA A 758 -1.44 31.68 -2.79
C ALA A 758 -0.75 30.74 -1.78
N ARG A 759 -0.06 29.68 -2.24
CA ARG A 759 0.71 28.79 -1.34
C ARG A 759 1.90 29.47 -0.68
N LEU A 760 2.36 30.59 -1.25
CA LEU A 760 3.49 31.38 -0.76
C LEU A 760 3.07 32.49 0.21
N GLU A 761 1.76 32.70 0.42
CA GLU A 761 1.23 33.78 1.26
C GLU A 761 1.79 33.77 2.68
N ARG A 762 1.91 32.58 3.29
CA ARG A 762 2.46 32.43 4.65
C ARG A 762 3.92 32.85 4.77
N GLY A 763 4.67 32.86 3.67
CA GLY A 763 6.10 33.19 3.65
C GLY A 763 6.40 34.66 3.41
N LEU A 764 5.39 35.52 3.18
CA LEU A 764 5.57 36.93 2.84
C LEU A 764 4.66 37.81 3.69
N THR A 765 5.04 39.08 3.89
CA THR A 765 4.09 40.05 4.45
C THR A 765 2.91 40.26 3.49
N ARG A 766 1.76 40.72 4.00
CA ARG A 766 0.60 41.02 3.15
C ARG A 766 0.94 42.02 2.04
N LEU A 767 1.79 43.01 2.35
CA LEU A 767 2.25 44.00 1.37
C LEU A 767 3.14 43.35 0.32
N ASP A 768 4.19 42.63 0.74
CA ASP A 768 5.12 41.97 -0.18
C ASP A 768 4.40 40.96 -1.07
N PHE A 769 3.48 40.16 -0.52
CA PHE A 769 2.67 39.23 -1.30
C PHE A 769 1.88 39.96 -2.39
N SER A 770 1.20 41.05 -2.03
CA SER A 770 0.42 41.84 -2.99
C SER A 770 1.30 42.43 -4.09
N THR A 771 2.50 42.91 -3.75
CA THR A 771 3.47 43.49 -4.67
C THR A 771 4.12 42.43 -5.58
N VAL A 772 4.51 41.28 -5.02
CA VAL A 772 5.11 40.16 -5.75
C VAL A 772 4.16 39.55 -6.77
N PHE A 773 2.86 39.51 -6.47
CA PHE A 773 1.85 38.90 -7.35
C PHE A 773 0.88 39.91 -7.99
N ASP A 774 1.32 41.18 -8.10
CA ASP A 774 0.57 42.22 -8.83
C ASP A 774 0.56 41.95 -10.34
N ASP A 775 -0.47 42.38 -11.06
CA ASP A 775 -0.56 42.12 -12.50
C ASP A 775 0.53 42.91 -13.25
N PRO A 776 1.47 42.26 -13.97
CA PRO A 776 2.50 42.96 -14.72
C PRO A 776 1.97 43.84 -15.87
N GLY A 777 0.72 43.63 -16.30
CA GLY A 777 0.03 44.44 -17.31
C GLY A 777 -0.70 45.66 -16.74
N GLN A 778 -0.82 45.78 -15.42
CA GLN A 778 -1.47 46.91 -14.74
C GLN A 778 -0.63 47.34 -13.52
N PRO A 779 0.62 47.80 -13.73
CA PRO A 779 1.51 48.11 -12.62
C PRO A 779 0.95 49.27 -11.77
N SER A 780 0.97 49.10 -10.45
CA SER A 780 0.67 50.19 -9.51
C SER A 780 1.69 51.34 -9.65
N LEU A 781 1.19 52.58 -9.69
CA LEU A 781 2.01 53.80 -9.69
C LEU A 781 2.86 53.97 -8.42
N PHE A 782 2.54 53.22 -7.35
CA PHE A 782 3.22 53.28 -6.06
C PHE A 782 3.74 51.90 -5.62
N THR A 783 4.25 51.10 -6.57
CA THR A 783 4.79 49.76 -6.27
C THR A 783 5.96 49.87 -5.27
N PRO A 784 5.84 49.28 -4.06
CA PRO A 784 6.94 49.26 -3.09
C PRO A 784 8.18 48.54 -3.63
N SER A 785 9.37 48.95 -3.18
CA SER A 785 10.60 48.24 -3.52
C SER A 785 10.65 46.88 -2.85
N LEU A 786 10.98 45.83 -3.61
CA LEU A 786 11.19 44.47 -3.10
C LEU A 786 12.66 44.18 -2.72
N THR A 787 13.57 45.14 -2.88
CA THR A 787 15.02 44.94 -2.62
C THR A 787 15.30 44.51 -1.17
N ASP A 788 14.56 45.10 -0.23
CA ASP A 788 14.68 44.80 1.20
C ASP A 788 13.64 43.80 1.70
N ALA A 789 12.74 43.33 0.83
CA ALA A 789 11.74 42.34 1.19
C ALA A 789 12.43 41.02 1.54
N ARG A 790 11.97 40.38 2.62
CA ARG A 790 12.50 39.12 3.11
C ARG A 790 11.34 38.18 3.43
N PRO A 791 11.55 36.86 3.33
CA PRO A 791 10.58 35.90 3.82
C PRO A 791 10.34 36.09 5.33
N ILE A 792 9.11 35.83 5.76
CA ILE A 792 8.72 35.95 7.17
C ILE A 792 8.42 34.59 7.78
N LEU A 793 8.57 34.50 9.10
CA LEU A 793 8.08 33.41 9.93
C LEU A 793 7.14 34.00 10.99
N THR A 794 5.92 33.47 11.07
CA THR A 794 4.88 33.91 12.00
C THR A 794 4.58 32.79 13.00
N VAL A 795 4.81 33.05 14.29
CA VAL A 795 4.40 32.14 15.38
C VAL A 795 2.88 32.25 15.55
N VAL A 796 2.19 31.12 15.47
CA VAL A 796 0.71 31.04 15.49
C VAL A 796 0.16 30.36 16.75
N ALA A 797 0.99 29.60 17.47
CA ALA A 797 0.62 28.97 18.73
C ALA A 797 1.83 28.86 19.66
N LYS A 798 1.58 28.92 20.97
CA LYS A 798 2.57 28.58 21.99
C LYS A 798 2.59 27.08 22.26
N PRO A 799 3.75 26.51 22.67
CA PRO A 799 3.81 25.13 23.14
C PRO A 799 2.91 24.94 24.38
N PRO A 800 2.43 23.71 24.63
CA PRO A 800 1.63 23.43 25.81
C PRO A 800 2.42 23.75 27.09
N GLU A 801 1.87 24.63 27.94
CA GLU A 801 2.40 24.94 29.27
C GLU A 801 2.20 23.76 30.24
N ASP A 802 2.84 23.78 31.41
CA ASP A 802 2.78 22.71 32.41
C ASP A 802 1.34 22.48 32.90
N VAL A 803 0.58 21.61 32.21
CA VAL A 803 -0.62 21.02 32.76
C VAL A 803 -0.13 19.94 33.72
N ALA A 804 -0.18 20.21 35.02
CA ALA A 804 -0.03 19.18 36.03
C ALA A 804 -0.95 18.00 35.64
N LEU A 805 -0.42 16.79 35.70
CA LEU A 805 -1.15 15.54 35.50
C LEU A 805 -2.23 15.39 36.60
N GLU A 806 -3.30 16.18 36.56
CA GLU A 806 -4.40 16.10 37.54
C GLU A 806 -5.54 15.17 37.10
N ASP A 807 -5.58 14.73 35.85
CA ASP A 807 -6.61 13.78 35.37
C ASP A 807 -6.35 12.30 35.76
N ALA A 808 -5.49 12.04 36.75
CA ALA A 808 -5.22 10.69 37.23
C ALA A 808 -6.09 10.25 38.43
N ARG A 809 -7.07 11.05 38.88
CA ARG A 809 -7.88 10.75 40.09
C ARG A 809 -9.38 11.01 40.01
N ALA A 810 -9.95 11.19 38.83
CA ALA A 810 -11.41 11.34 38.67
C ALA A 810 -12.05 10.06 38.11
N ASP A 811 -11.84 8.91 38.75
CA ASP A 811 -12.71 7.74 38.57
C ASP A 811 -12.58 6.76 39.76
N GLU A 812 -12.85 7.25 40.98
CA GLU A 812 -13.24 6.40 42.11
C GLU A 812 -14.63 6.84 42.58
N SER A 813 -15.63 6.08 42.10
CA SER A 813 -16.95 5.76 42.67
C SER A 813 -17.53 6.58 43.85
N PRO A 814 -18.86 6.79 43.85
CA PRO A 814 -19.64 6.74 45.07
C PRO A 814 -20.63 5.56 45.05
N GLU A 815 -20.21 4.42 45.59
CA GLU A 815 -21.13 3.52 46.31
C GLU A 815 -21.20 4.03 47.76
N ASP A 816 -22.25 4.78 48.09
CA ASP A 816 -23.05 4.62 49.32
C ASP A 816 -23.98 5.82 49.50
N ALA A 817 -25.27 5.59 49.22
CA ALA A 817 -26.40 6.21 49.93
C ALA A 817 -27.71 5.57 49.42
N ARG A 818 -28.12 4.45 50.04
CA ARG A 818 -29.53 4.11 50.18
C ARG A 818 -29.93 4.37 51.62
N THR A 819 -30.96 5.18 51.86
CA THR A 819 -32.23 4.77 52.51
C THR A 819 -33.13 5.98 52.83
N ASP A 820 -34.43 5.72 52.68
CA ASP A 820 -35.62 6.42 53.18
C ASP A 820 -35.97 7.83 52.69
N GLU A 821 -37.06 7.97 51.92
CA GLU A 821 -38.44 7.97 52.43
C GLU A 821 -39.46 7.67 51.30
N SER A 822 -40.57 7.02 51.68
CA SER A 822 -41.65 6.54 50.81
C SER A 822 -42.80 7.58 50.68
N PRO A 823 -44.03 7.20 50.27
CA PRO A 823 -44.58 7.33 48.92
C PRO A 823 -45.75 8.34 48.85
N GLU A 824 -46.20 8.72 47.65
CA GLU A 824 -47.63 8.79 47.30
C GLU A 824 -47.82 9.22 45.84
N ALA A 825 -48.54 8.38 45.11
CA ALA A 825 -49.21 8.71 43.85
C ALA A 825 -50.67 9.10 44.18
N PRO A 826 -51.37 9.73 43.23
CA PRO A 826 -52.24 8.87 42.40
C PRO A 826 -51.96 8.94 40.90
#